data_AF-K2S3K1-F1
#
_entry.id   AF-K2S3K1-F1
#
_cell.length_a   1.000
_cell.length_b   1.000
_cell.length_c   1.000
_cell.angle_alpha   90.00
_cell.angle_beta   90.00
_cell.angle_gamma   90.00
#
_symmetry.space_group_name_H-M   'P 1'
#
loop_
_entity.id
_entity.type
_entity.pdbx_description
1 polymer ?
#
loop_
_entity_poly.entity_id
_entity_poly.type
_entity_poly.pdbx_seq_one_letter_code
_entity_poly.pdbx_strand_id
1 'polypeptide(L)'
;MASSSSDSRSKPFQTLTTASSTVPLRHGAPDAEGPSEQDAQADEKQDWRFWAVFASLSLTSFVCALNQGVLIPAMPSIVHELGGTYDYIWAFTSYNLAHAREVFSRMDWRGNAIFVAACVSSVLALGWAGTIHPWGSIEVLLPLLLGLAGFAGFVVYEAFAPFPMLPPHMFRNRNFVASWTMSFASGLVSTMLGFFMVYLQGVLASSPAEAGVQYLPAVFATTFSALAGGQLLSKTGDYKSIHIVCAAIQTAGAGLMSTLDERSPTAMWVVFRMIAGIGPGALGATVLPAAQAALSPSDVAKSAAALAFGQSLGSLWGLAVPAAVFNGRAQQLAHRVQDPIASRQLSGGQAYSRATKAFLDSLSVERGTRAQTVGVFVDSLRLVWYTQIGLSALCFMQRTWRLSVLDNLYGTGYVSCYFCFPLAGPTAKDTAVERIKKGLEATLATFPILGGILTTIHDADGRPQTAVQRQADVSDVFKAGILVVDEIERSVFPYSYEQWREAGFPIKELPGDRLSRASADTSKPAPVCVIKLNFIEGGLVLAIIVERAVLDGSSATAALNHIARHTWNGAEAPTTTDNDGSAPPRIFLPARLDGDKAVPDCLPEFNFDSSVPVFTGCPRSTGRVFSFASATLVALKAAVMEHMRAAGQPGWVSTNNCLNALIWLGVLRARARRLGDNATAKFAAAVDLRGRVDPPVPHEYLRNTVLFALAQTRLSSFPDRGLAGSIANITHAAMAVRAAIDAVDSSFVRERVAFLGSKLGGCGPREVALAALRAMDVGHTGLFLSSAAAFMSGASFDLDASGRGQCAEATRKPYVGFPGTLFVLPGAARCVDVMVELEEDEMESFAQDEFLGAYVQRVVD
;
A
#
# COMPACT_ATOMS: atom_id res chain seq x y z
N MET A 1 33.49 -9.38 -83.92
CA MET A 1 34.61 -8.87 -83.09
C MET A 1 34.33 -9.38 -81.67
N ALA A 2 35.03 -10.42 -81.20
CA ALA A 2 36.37 -10.37 -80.58
C ALA A 2 36.34 -9.62 -79.21
N SER A 3 36.82 -10.17 -78.09
CA SER A 3 37.45 -11.48 -77.81
C SER A 3 37.54 -11.74 -76.28
N SER A 4 37.58 -13.03 -75.86
CA SER A 4 38.27 -13.67 -74.69
C SER A 4 38.82 -12.83 -73.52
N SER A 5 38.90 -13.26 -72.25
CA SER A 5 38.46 -14.43 -71.43
C SER A 5 38.83 -14.10 -69.94
N SER A 6 38.69 -14.89 -68.87
CA SER A 6 38.21 -16.26 -68.55
C SER A 6 37.76 -16.26 -67.06
N ASP A 7 36.71 -16.98 -66.66
CA ASP A 7 36.71 -18.28 -65.93
C ASP A 7 37.58 -18.40 -64.65
N SER A 8 37.12 -19.01 -63.54
CA SER A 8 36.00 -19.96 -63.29
C SER A 8 35.36 -19.74 -61.90
N ARG A 9 34.01 -19.72 -61.74
CA ARG A 9 33.03 -20.83 -61.53
C ARG A 9 33.24 -21.71 -60.27
N SER A 10 32.25 -22.25 -59.53
CA SER A 10 30.84 -21.93 -59.16
C SER A 10 30.10 -23.24 -58.81
N LYS A 11 29.65 -23.41 -57.55
CA LYS A 11 28.63 -24.42 -57.11
C LYS A 11 28.99 -25.92 -57.38
N PRO A 12 28.11 -26.90 -57.07
CA PRO A 12 27.05 -27.04 -56.05
C PRO A 12 27.33 -28.26 -55.11
N PHE A 13 26.38 -28.66 -54.24
CA PHE A 13 25.71 -29.98 -54.34
C PHE A 13 24.51 -30.12 -53.39
N GLN A 14 23.47 -30.80 -53.87
CA GLN A 14 22.26 -31.22 -53.15
C GLN A 14 22.08 -32.72 -53.44
N THR A 15 21.52 -33.51 -52.50
CA THR A 15 21.13 -34.94 -52.68
C THR A 15 22.29 -35.93 -52.96
N LEU A 16 22.25 -37.23 -52.62
CA LEU A 16 21.15 -38.20 -52.37
C LEU A 16 21.58 -39.33 -51.39
N THR A 17 20.58 -39.99 -50.79
CA THR A 17 20.54 -41.30 -50.07
C THR A 17 21.72 -42.30 -50.11
N THR A 18 21.95 -42.97 -48.97
CA THR A 18 22.02 -44.45 -48.85
C THR A 18 21.54 -44.92 -47.46
N ALA A 19 21.04 -46.16 -47.37
CA ALA A 19 20.48 -46.79 -46.16
C ALA A 19 21.46 -47.79 -45.49
N SER A 20 20.97 -48.53 -44.48
CA SER A 20 21.66 -49.58 -43.68
C SER A 20 22.47 -49.03 -42.48
N SER A 21 22.40 -49.58 -41.25
CA SER A 21 21.62 -50.71 -40.71
C SER A 21 21.58 -50.71 -39.17
N THR A 22 20.39 -51.02 -38.61
CA THR A 22 20.09 -51.75 -37.35
C THR A 22 21.05 -51.79 -36.15
N VAL A 23 20.48 -51.60 -34.93
CA VAL A 23 20.65 -52.32 -33.61
C VAL A 23 20.45 -51.30 -32.45
N PRO A 24 19.77 -51.61 -31.31
CA PRO A 24 18.38 -51.17 -31.13
C PRO A 24 18.14 -50.33 -29.85
N LEU A 25 16.84 -50.09 -29.57
CA LEU A 25 16.30 -49.38 -28.40
C LEU A 25 16.94 -49.77 -27.04
N ARG A 26 17.31 -48.75 -26.26
CA ARG A 26 17.21 -48.77 -24.79
C ARG A 26 16.47 -47.52 -24.34
N HIS A 27 15.43 -47.70 -23.54
CA HIS A 27 14.76 -46.60 -22.85
C HIS A 27 15.70 -45.99 -21.79
N GLY A 28 15.74 -44.66 -21.73
CA GLY A 28 16.33 -43.89 -20.64
C GLY A 28 15.97 -42.42 -20.83
N ALA A 29 15.24 -41.88 -19.84
CA ALA A 29 14.91 -40.47 -19.53
C ALA A 29 14.76 -39.42 -20.67
N PRO A 30 13.70 -38.59 -20.66
CA PRO A 30 13.75 -37.30 -21.34
C PRO A 30 14.87 -36.45 -20.73
N ASP A 31 15.60 -35.72 -21.57
CA ASP A 31 16.71 -34.87 -21.16
C ASP A 31 16.27 -33.81 -20.14
N ALA A 32 17.08 -33.61 -19.10
CA ALA A 32 16.87 -32.53 -18.16
C ALA A 32 17.18 -31.19 -18.85
N GLU A 33 16.16 -30.36 -19.04
CA GLU A 33 16.36 -28.95 -19.32
C GLU A 33 17.22 -28.35 -18.20
N GLY A 34 18.33 -27.70 -18.57
CA GLY A 34 19.20 -27.03 -17.60
C GLY A 34 18.41 -25.94 -16.88
N PRO A 35 18.63 -25.75 -15.55
CA PRO A 35 17.86 -24.77 -14.78
C PRO A 35 18.00 -23.38 -15.39
N SER A 36 16.89 -22.64 -15.44
CA SER A 36 16.94 -21.25 -15.89
C SER A 36 17.72 -20.43 -14.86
N GLU A 37 18.36 -19.33 -15.29
CA GLU A 37 19.14 -18.47 -14.37
C GLU A 37 18.31 -17.87 -13.22
N GLN A 38 16.97 -17.96 -13.28
CA GLN A 38 16.06 -17.49 -12.25
C GLN A 38 15.79 -18.53 -11.15
N ASP A 39 15.96 -19.83 -11.44
CA ASP A 39 15.70 -20.91 -10.47
C ASP A 39 16.82 -21.02 -9.41
N ALA A 40 18.05 -20.63 -9.78
CA ALA A 40 19.24 -20.79 -8.94
C ALA A 40 19.34 -19.81 -7.75
N GLN A 41 18.44 -18.84 -7.61
CA GLN A 41 18.50 -17.78 -6.58
C GLN A 41 17.49 -17.96 -5.42
N ALA A 42 16.81 -19.09 -5.32
CA ALA A 42 15.65 -19.24 -4.44
C ALA A 42 15.95 -19.59 -2.97
N ASP A 43 16.94 -20.45 -2.67
CA ASP A 43 17.20 -20.95 -1.29
C ASP A 43 18.70 -21.14 -0.95
N GLU A 44 19.58 -20.27 -1.45
CA GLU A 44 20.98 -20.28 -1.00
C GLU A 44 21.09 -19.65 0.40
N LYS A 45 21.21 -20.48 1.44
CA LYS A 45 21.66 -20.04 2.78
C LYS A 45 22.95 -19.24 2.60
N GLN A 46 22.91 -17.96 2.96
CA GLN A 46 24.00 -16.99 2.78
C GLN A 46 25.36 -17.55 3.22
N ASP A 47 26.12 -18.06 2.26
CA ASP A 47 27.40 -18.74 2.48
C ASP A 47 28.46 -17.74 3.01
N TRP A 48 29.57 -18.24 3.55
CA TRP A 48 30.69 -17.39 3.97
C TRP A 48 31.19 -16.48 2.83
N ARG A 49 31.04 -16.91 1.57
CA ARG A 49 31.30 -16.10 0.37
C ARG A 49 30.39 -14.88 0.27
N PHE A 50 29.09 -15.04 0.53
CA PHE A 50 28.16 -13.92 0.61
C PHE A 50 28.60 -12.97 1.73
N TRP A 51 28.93 -13.47 2.91
CA TRP A 51 29.39 -12.64 4.03
C TRP A 51 30.74 -11.97 3.77
N ALA A 52 31.64 -12.58 3.01
CA ALA A 52 32.92 -12.01 2.61
C ALA A 52 32.77 -10.91 1.54
N VAL A 53 31.92 -11.12 0.52
CA VAL A 53 31.55 -10.09 -0.46
C VAL A 53 30.79 -8.95 0.23
N PHE A 54 29.91 -9.28 1.17
CA PHE A 54 29.19 -8.31 1.97
C PHE A 54 30.14 -7.45 2.84
N ALA A 55 31.12 -8.08 3.50
CA ALA A 55 32.14 -7.40 4.28
C ALA A 55 33.04 -6.54 3.38
N SER A 56 33.42 -7.01 2.19
CA SER A 56 34.27 -6.23 1.27
C SER A 56 33.54 -5.04 0.66
N LEU A 57 32.26 -5.18 0.28
CA LEU A 57 31.41 -4.06 -0.17
C LEU A 57 31.16 -3.05 0.96
N SER A 58 30.91 -3.52 2.18
CA SER A 58 30.75 -2.65 3.36
C SER A 58 32.03 -1.90 3.69
N LEU A 59 33.19 -2.57 3.62
CA LEU A 59 34.49 -1.96 3.80
C LEU A 59 34.81 -0.96 2.67
N THR A 60 34.43 -1.26 1.43
CA THR A 60 34.62 -0.37 0.27
C THR A 60 33.75 0.88 0.39
N SER A 61 32.48 0.72 0.81
CA SER A 61 31.58 1.83 1.12
C SER A 61 32.11 2.68 2.28
N PHE A 62 32.60 2.04 3.35
CA PHE A 62 33.26 2.72 4.47
C PHE A 62 34.52 3.49 4.03
N VAL A 63 35.40 2.89 3.21
CA VAL A 63 36.60 3.56 2.67
C VAL A 63 36.21 4.71 1.74
N CYS A 64 35.16 4.58 0.93
CA CYS A 64 34.66 5.65 0.09
C CYS A 64 34.08 6.82 0.91
N ALA A 65 33.30 6.52 1.95
CA ALA A 65 32.77 7.52 2.88
C ALA A 65 33.88 8.17 3.74
N LEU A 66 34.91 7.41 4.13
CA LEU A 66 36.10 7.92 4.83
C LEU A 66 36.93 8.83 3.91
N ASN A 67 37.08 8.48 2.63
CA ASN A 67 37.71 9.34 1.63
C ASN A 67 36.95 10.68 1.49
N GLN A 68 35.62 10.65 1.42
CA GLN A 68 34.81 11.88 1.43
C GLN A 68 34.92 12.67 2.74
N GLY A 69 34.96 12.00 3.89
CA GLY A 69 34.99 12.65 5.22
C GLY A 69 36.36 13.16 5.67
N VAL A 70 37.47 12.59 5.17
CA VAL A 70 38.84 12.90 5.62
C VAL A 70 39.67 13.54 4.51
N LEU A 71 39.64 13.03 3.28
CA LEU A 71 40.48 13.57 2.21
C LEU A 71 39.98 14.94 1.75
N ILE A 72 38.67 15.13 1.57
CA ILE A 72 38.11 16.40 1.09
C ILE A 72 38.44 17.58 2.04
N PRO A 73 38.31 17.46 3.38
CA PRO A 73 38.74 18.53 4.31
C PRO A 73 40.26 18.67 4.45
N ALA A 74 41.05 17.61 4.22
CA ALA A 74 42.51 17.66 4.29
C ALA A 74 43.18 18.16 2.99
N MET A 75 42.52 18.04 1.83
CA MET A 75 43.10 18.44 0.54
C MET A 75 43.60 19.89 0.49
N PRO A 76 42.90 20.90 1.04
CA PRO A 76 43.42 22.26 1.08
C PRO A 76 44.77 22.36 1.81
N SER A 77 44.97 21.61 2.90
CA SER A 77 46.24 21.55 3.63
C SER A 77 47.33 20.86 2.81
N ILE A 78 47.03 19.69 2.23
CA ILE A 78 47.98 18.90 1.43
C ILE A 78 48.46 19.70 0.21
N VAL A 79 47.54 20.36 -0.51
CA VAL A 79 47.87 21.13 -1.71
C VAL A 79 48.58 22.44 -1.38
N HIS A 80 48.26 23.05 -0.23
CA HIS A 80 49.04 24.18 0.31
C HIS A 80 50.48 23.79 0.67
N GLU A 81 50.71 22.65 1.33
CA GLU A 81 52.05 22.11 1.62
C GLU A 81 52.85 21.79 0.35
N LEU A 82 52.16 21.37 -0.72
CA LEU A 82 52.74 21.13 -2.05
C LEU A 82 52.90 22.41 -2.90
N GLY A 83 52.59 23.60 -2.36
CA GLY A 83 52.79 24.89 -3.01
C GLY A 83 51.70 25.33 -3.99
N GLY A 84 50.70 24.50 -4.28
CA GLY A 84 49.53 24.90 -5.06
C GLY A 84 48.48 25.53 -4.15
N THR A 85 48.20 26.82 -4.26
CA THR A 85 47.22 27.45 -3.32
C THR A 85 45.76 27.34 -3.79
N TYR A 86 45.52 27.00 -5.06
CA TYR A 86 44.18 27.01 -5.67
C TYR A 86 43.83 25.76 -6.50
N ASP A 87 44.79 24.86 -6.76
CA ASP A 87 44.62 23.76 -7.71
C ASP A 87 43.88 22.52 -7.18
N TYR A 88 43.55 22.47 -5.88
CA TYR A 88 42.89 21.31 -5.27
C TYR A 88 41.52 21.02 -5.89
N ILE A 89 40.81 22.05 -6.36
CA ILE A 89 39.52 21.92 -7.06
C ILE A 89 39.75 21.18 -8.40
N TRP A 90 40.80 21.56 -9.13
CA TRP A 90 41.14 20.94 -10.41
C TRP A 90 41.57 19.49 -10.28
N ALA A 91 42.21 19.08 -9.18
CA ALA A 91 42.57 17.68 -8.95
C ALA A 91 41.32 16.76 -8.97
N PHE A 92 40.26 17.13 -8.24
CA PHE A 92 39.01 16.37 -8.21
C PHE A 92 38.23 16.50 -9.54
N THR A 93 38.15 17.71 -10.10
CA THR A 93 37.44 17.95 -11.37
C THR A 93 38.07 17.19 -12.55
N SER A 94 39.40 17.13 -12.62
CA SER A 94 40.13 16.43 -13.69
C SER A 94 39.90 14.92 -13.66
N TYR A 95 39.83 14.31 -12.46
CA TYR A 95 39.50 12.90 -12.31
C TYR A 95 38.10 12.56 -12.85
N ASN A 96 37.10 13.37 -12.48
CA ASN A 96 35.73 13.18 -12.96
C ASN A 96 35.62 13.43 -14.48
N LEU A 97 36.33 14.44 -15.01
CA LEU A 97 36.35 14.75 -16.44
C LEU A 97 37.00 13.63 -17.28
N ALA A 98 38.06 13.01 -16.76
CA ALA A 98 38.69 11.86 -17.41
C ALA A 98 37.75 10.65 -17.49
N HIS A 99 36.92 10.44 -16.47
CA HIS A 99 35.91 9.37 -16.42
C HIS A 99 34.77 9.56 -17.45
N ALA A 100 34.48 10.80 -17.85
CA ALA A 100 33.35 11.13 -18.73
C ALA A 100 33.61 10.90 -20.23
N ARG A 101 34.83 10.51 -20.63
CA ARG A 101 35.29 10.54 -22.04
C ARG A 101 34.42 9.76 -23.03
N GLU A 102 33.87 8.60 -22.65
CA GLU A 102 33.01 7.80 -23.54
C GLU A 102 31.59 8.39 -23.70
N VAL A 103 31.10 9.10 -22.69
CA VAL A 103 29.71 9.59 -22.59
C VAL A 103 29.43 10.75 -23.55
N PHE A 104 30.42 11.60 -23.82
CA PHE A 104 30.28 12.80 -24.66
C PHE A 104 29.80 12.53 -26.10
N SER A 105 29.98 11.29 -26.61
CA SER A 105 29.56 10.90 -27.96
C SER A 105 28.05 10.72 -28.15
N ARG A 106 27.27 10.61 -27.07
CA ARG A 106 25.81 10.34 -27.09
C ARG A 106 24.98 11.30 -26.22
N MET A 107 25.58 12.39 -25.76
CA MET A 107 24.99 13.32 -24.78
C MET A 107 24.08 14.35 -25.45
N ASP A 108 22.90 14.63 -24.88
CA ASP A 108 22.08 15.77 -25.29
C ASP A 108 22.68 17.08 -24.74
N TRP A 109 23.51 17.71 -25.57
CA TRP A 109 24.15 18.99 -25.27
C TRP A 109 23.17 20.16 -25.10
N ARG A 110 21.97 20.12 -25.69
CA ARG A 110 20.98 21.22 -25.58
C ARG A 110 20.24 21.14 -24.26
N GLY A 111 19.72 19.95 -23.91
CA GLY A 111 19.11 19.69 -22.61
C GLY A 111 20.07 19.99 -21.47
N ASN A 112 21.31 19.49 -21.56
CA ASN A 112 22.35 19.77 -20.56
C ASN A 112 22.72 21.26 -20.48
N ALA A 113 22.79 21.99 -21.59
CA ALA A 113 23.07 23.44 -21.55
C ALA A 113 21.98 24.24 -20.82
N ILE A 114 20.69 23.96 -21.11
CA ILE A 114 19.56 24.60 -20.41
C ILE A 114 19.61 24.26 -18.92
N PHE A 115 19.85 22.99 -18.60
CA PHE A 115 19.90 22.49 -17.24
C PHE A 115 21.05 23.08 -16.41
N VAL A 116 22.27 23.08 -16.95
CA VAL A 116 23.45 23.67 -16.29
C VAL A 116 23.27 25.17 -16.11
N ALA A 117 22.73 25.89 -17.09
CA ALA A 117 22.42 27.31 -16.95
C ALA A 117 21.40 27.56 -15.82
N ALA A 118 20.34 26.75 -15.72
CA ALA A 118 19.34 26.83 -14.66
C ALA A 118 19.96 26.58 -13.26
N CYS A 119 20.80 25.55 -13.13
CA CYS A 119 21.55 25.25 -11.91
C CYS A 119 22.49 26.39 -11.51
N VAL A 120 23.35 26.86 -12.43
CA VAL A 120 24.29 27.95 -12.18
C VAL A 120 23.56 29.22 -11.77
N SER A 121 22.52 29.62 -12.50
CA SER A 121 21.72 30.81 -12.19
C SER A 121 21.07 30.73 -10.80
N SER A 122 20.49 29.57 -10.45
CA SER A 122 19.86 29.34 -9.15
C SER A 122 20.87 29.37 -7.98
N VAL A 123 22.02 28.71 -8.15
CA VAL A 123 23.06 28.64 -7.11
C VAL A 123 23.76 29.99 -6.93
N LEU A 124 23.97 30.74 -8.02
CA LEU A 124 24.54 32.09 -7.98
C LEU A 124 23.64 33.04 -7.20
N ALA A 125 22.33 33.01 -7.46
CA ALA A 125 21.34 33.78 -6.71
C ALA A 125 21.40 33.48 -5.20
N LEU A 126 21.42 32.19 -4.82
CA LEU A 126 21.54 31.77 -3.41
C LEU A 126 22.86 32.23 -2.78
N GLY A 127 23.98 32.19 -3.51
CA GLY A 127 25.29 32.64 -3.02
C GLY A 127 25.37 34.14 -2.70
N TRP A 128 24.63 34.96 -3.46
CA TRP A 128 24.57 36.42 -3.28
C TRP A 128 23.49 36.88 -2.29
N ALA A 129 22.46 36.05 -2.07
CA ALA A 129 21.28 36.37 -1.28
C ALA A 129 21.59 36.61 0.21
N GLY A 130 21.35 37.83 0.67
CA GLY A 130 21.58 38.24 2.06
C GLY A 130 23.05 38.41 2.45
N THR A 131 23.98 38.23 1.51
CA THR A 131 25.44 38.35 1.72
C THR A 131 26.00 39.56 0.96
N ILE A 132 25.84 39.58 -0.36
CA ILE A 132 26.28 40.66 -1.24
C ILE A 132 25.10 41.59 -1.54
N HIS A 133 23.93 41.01 -1.82
CA HIS A 133 22.71 41.75 -2.17
C HIS A 133 21.51 41.33 -1.29
N PRO A 134 20.57 42.23 -0.97
CA PRO A 134 19.36 41.88 -0.23
C PRO A 134 18.51 40.81 -0.95
N TRP A 135 17.79 39.97 -0.21
CA TRP A 135 16.95 38.90 -0.78
C TRP A 135 15.90 39.38 -1.80
N GLY A 136 15.36 40.59 -1.64
CA GLY A 136 14.39 41.20 -2.55
C GLY A 136 15.00 42.03 -3.68
N SER A 137 16.32 42.01 -3.85
CA SER A 137 17.03 42.77 -4.90
C SER A 137 16.88 42.12 -6.28
N ILE A 138 17.01 42.91 -7.35
CA ILE A 138 16.91 42.39 -8.72
C ILE A 138 18.08 41.46 -9.06
N GLU A 139 19.26 41.72 -8.49
CA GLU A 139 20.49 40.93 -8.63
C GLU A 139 20.34 39.51 -8.04
N VAL A 140 19.42 39.29 -7.10
CA VAL A 140 19.08 37.98 -6.55
C VAL A 140 17.85 37.39 -7.24
N LEU A 141 16.78 38.17 -7.38
CA LEU A 141 15.51 37.68 -7.93
C LEU A 141 15.59 37.33 -9.42
N LEU A 142 16.32 38.09 -10.23
CA LEU A 142 16.47 37.81 -11.66
C LEU A 142 17.14 36.45 -11.93
N PRO A 143 18.36 36.15 -11.42
CA PRO A 143 18.96 34.84 -11.64
C PRO A 143 18.19 33.70 -10.96
N LEU A 144 17.49 33.93 -9.85
CA LEU A 144 16.63 32.92 -9.24
C LEU A 144 15.43 32.57 -10.14
N LEU A 145 14.72 33.59 -10.64
CA LEU A 145 13.55 33.39 -11.52
C LEU A 145 13.96 32.83 -12.89
N LEU A 146 15.09 33.26 -13.46
CA LEU A 146 15.65 32.66 -14.66
C LEU A 146 16.07 31.20 -14.45
N GLY A 147 16.60 30.86 -13.26
CA GLY A 147 16.90 29.49 -12.87
C GLY A 147 15.64 28.61 -12.82
N LEU A 148 14.60 29.06 -12.11
CA LEU A 148 13.31 28.37 -12.01
C LEU A 148 12.61 28.22 -13.38
N ALA A 149 12.61 29.29 -14.19
CA ALA A 149 12.09 29.24 -15.56
C ALA A 149 12.92 28.31 -16.45
N GLY A 150 14.25 28.26 -16.27
CA GLY A 150 15.15 27.33 -16.94
C GLY A 150 14.86 25.87 -16.60
N PHE A 151 14.55 25.55 -15.34
CA PHE A 151 14.11 24.20 -14.97
C PHE A 151 12.75 23.84 -15.58
N ALA A 152 11.78 24.76 -15.59
CA ALA A 152 10.50 24.53 -16.26
C ALA A 152 10.69 24.31 -17.78
N GLY A 153 11.54 25.12 -18.42
CA GLY A 153 11.93 24.99 -19.83
C GLY A 153 12.66 23.67 -20.12
N PHE A 154 13.52 23.21 -19.20
CA PHE A 154 14.19 21.90 -19.29
C PHE A 154 13.18 20.75 -19.23
N VAL A 155 12.21 20.77 -18.31
CA VAL A 155 11.15 19.75 -18.24
C VAL A 155 10.31 19.72 -19.51
N VAL A 156 9.96 20.89 -20.07
CA VAL A 156 9.24 20.98 -21.34
C VAL A 156 10.10 20.45 -22.49
N TYR A 157 11.39 20.77 -22.53
CA TYR A 157 12.33 20.29 -23.56
C TYR A 157 12.49 18.76 -23.52
N GLU A 158 12.75 18.17 -22.34
CA GLU A 158 12.89 16.72 -22.14
C GLU A 158 11.66 15.93 -22.59
N ALA A 159 10.46 16.51 -22.48
CA ALA A 159 9.22 15.88 -22.95
C ALA A 159 9.17 15.65 -24.47
N PHE A 160 10.00 16.36 -25.24
CA PHE A 160 10.10 16.27 -26.70
C PHE A 160 11.51 15.94 -27.21
N ALA A 161 12.48 15.73 -26.32
CA ALA A 161 13.87 15.47 -26.69
C ALA A 161 14.03 14.11 -27.39
N PRO A 162 14.85 13.99 -28.45
CA PRO A 162 15.11 12.69 -29.10
C PRO A 162 15.90 11.70 -28.23
N PHE A 163 16.77 12.22 -27.35
CA PHE A 163 17.61 11.47 -26.43
C PHE A 163 17.52 12.10 -25.03
N PRO A 164 16.37 11.98 -24.34
CA PRO A 164 16.14 12.64 -23.06
C PRO A 164 17.11 12.12 -22.00
N MET A 165 17.63 13.03 -21.18
CA MET A 165 18.49 12.70 -20.05
C MET A 165 17.74 11.94 -18.95
N LEU A 166 16.43 12.19 -18.82
CA LEU A 166 15.53 11.53 -17.87
C LEU A 166 14.34 10.93 -18.63
N PRO A 167 14.16 9.58 -18.67
CA PRO A 167 13.11 8.97 -19.49
C PRO A 167 11.70 9.46 -19.09
N PRO A 168 10.99 10.25 -19.93
CA PRO A 168 9.80 10.96 -19.48
C PRO A 168 8.63 10.03 -19.12
N HIS A 169 8.60 8.82 -19.69
CA HIS A 169 7.59 7.81 -19.38
C HIS A 169 7.68 7.31 -17.93
N MET A 170 8.87 7.27 -17.35
CA MET A 170 9.08 6.85 -15.95
C MET A 170 8.50 7.87 -14.97
N PHE A 171 8.58 9.16 -15.29
CA PHE A 171 8.02 10.25 -14.47
C PHE A 171 6.48 10.33 -14.53
N ARG A 172 5.81 9.52 -15.36
CA ARG A 172 4.35 9.28 -15.24
C ARG A 172 4.01 8.34 -14.07
N ASN A 173 4.95 7.52 -13.60
CA ASN A 173 4.73 6.61 -12.48
C ASN A 173 4.95 7.34 -11.15
N ARG A 174 3.87 7.54 -10.39
CA ARG A 174 3.92 8.26 -9.09
C ARG A 174 4.86 7.62 -8.07
N ASN A 175 5.08 6.30 -8.10
CA ASN A 175 6.02 5.64 -7.19
C ASN A 175 7.48 5.98 -7.55
N PHE A 176 7.76 6.05 -8.86
CA PHE A 176 9.07 6.47 -9.36
C PHE A 176 9.33 7.95 -9.03
N VAL A 177 8.35 8.84 -9.26
CA VAL A 177 8.44 10.26 -8.86
C VAL A 177 8.64 10.40 -7.35
N ALA A 178 7.93 9.63 -6.52
CA ALA A 178 8.10 9.66 -5.08
C ALA A 178 9.51 9.20 -4.66
N SER A 179 10.04 8.15 -5.28
CA SER A 179 11.40 7.64 -5.02
C SER A 179 12.48 8.61 -5.51
N TRP A 180 12.25 9.27 -6.65
CA TRP A 180 13.15 10.31 -7.18
C TRP A 180 13.20 11.53 -6.26
N THR A 181 12.05 12.04 -5.83
CA THR A 181 11.96 13.11 -4.82
C THR A 181 12.62 12.71 -3.50
N MET A 182 12.48 11.44 -3.08
CA MET A 182 13.14 10.90 -1.89
C MET A 182 14.67 10.87 -2.04
N SER A 183 15.15 10.48 -3.22
CA SER A 183 16.57 10.43 -3.56
C SER A 183 17.19 11.83 -3.58
N PHE A 184 16.48 12.80 -4.17
CA PHE A 184 16.84 14.23 -4.11
C PHE A 184 16.87 14.75 -2.66
N ALA A 185 15.83 14.52 -1.87
CA ALA A 185 15.79 14.96 -0.48
C ALA A 185 16.88 14.29 0.39
N SER A 186 17.19 13.02 0.14
CA SER A 186 18.29 12.30 0.79
C SER A 186 19.66 12.90 0.42
N GLY A 187 19.91 13.18 -0.86
CA GLY A 187 21.15 13.84 -1.32
C GLY A 187 21.32 15.24 -0.73
N LEU A 188 20.25 16.04 -0.72
CA LEU A 188 20.16 17.35 -0.09
C LEU A 188 20.55 17.28 1.39
N VAL A 189 19.85 16.46 2.19
CA VAL A 189 20.07 16.38 3.64
C VAL A 189 21.42 15.75 3.98
N SER A 190 21.87 14.75 3.22
CA SER A 190 23.19 14.12 3.39
C SER A 190 24.32 15.14 3.27
N THR A 191 24.26 16.04 2.28
CA THR A 191 25.25 17.12 2.12
C THR A 191 25.09 18.23 3.17
N MET A 192 23.85 18.57 3.59
CA MET A 192 23.65 19.53 4.69
C MET A 192 24.29 19.07 6.00
N LEU A 193 24.27 17.75 6.29
CA LEU A 193 24.96 17.18 7.46
C LEU A 193 26.48 17.37 7.44
N GLY A 194 27.08 17.66 6.28
CA GLY A 194 28.47 18.06 6.14
C GLY A 194 28.81 19.37 6.87
N PHE A 195 27.82 20.24 7.13
CA PHE A 195 28.01 21.45 7.95
C PHE A 195 28.33 21.13 9.42
N PHE A 196 28.24 19.87 9.85
CA PHE A 196 28.82 19.48 11.13
C PHE A 196 30.35 19.66 11.20
N MET A 197 31.07 19.62 10.07
CA MET A 197 32.50 19.96 10.04
C MET A 197 32.76 21.42 10.43
N VAL A 198 31.82 22.33 10.10
CA VAL A 198 31.86 23.76 10.50
C VAL A 198 31.70 23.89 12.02
N TYR A 199 30.94 23.02 12.67
CA TYR A 199 30.87 22.94 14.13
C TYR A 199 32.20 22.45 14.73
N LEU A 200 32.78 21.36 14.22
CA LEU A 200 34.05 20.82 14.73
C LEU A 200 35.21 21.82 14.58
N GLN A 201 35.34 22.47 13.42
CA GLN A 201 36.46 23.39 13.15
C GLN A 201 36.20 24.84 13.58
N GLY A 202 34.96 25.33 13.46
CA GLY A 202 34.58 26.71 13.75
C GLY A 202 34.01 26.95 15.16
N VAL A 203 33.53 25.92 15.86
CA VAL A 203 33.04 26.04 17.26
C VAL A 203 34.00 25.34 18.22
N LEU A 204 34.30 24.07 18.00
CA LEU A 204 35.24 23.30 18.85
C LEU A 204 36.72 23.57 18.56
N ALA A 205 37.04 24.35 17.50
CA ALA A 205 38.40 24.69 17.10
C ALA A 205 39.31 23.46 16.89
N SER A 206 38.75 22.35 16.41
CA SER A 206 39.53 21.17 16.00
C SER A 206 40.22 21.43 14.66
N SER A 207 41.42 20.90 14.48
CA SER A 207 42.12 20.91 13.18
C SER A 207 41.37 20.07 12.15
N PRO A 208 41.62 20.24 10.83
CA PRO A 208 40.98 19.42 9.79
C PRO A 208 41.21 17.91 9.99
N ALA A 209 42.41 17.51 10.46
CA ALA A 209 42.74 16.12 10.76
C ALA A 209 41.95 15.58 11.97
N GLU A 210 41.90 16.33 13.08
CA GLU A 210 41.12 15.96 14.26
C GLU A 210 39.61 15.90 13.94
N ALA A 211 39.08 16.88 13.21
CA ALA A 211 37.68 16.90 12.77
C ALA A 211 37.34 15.68 11.90
N GLY A 212 38.26 15.26 11.00
CA GLY A 212 38.13 14.03 10.22
C GLY A 212 38.01 12.78 11.10
N VAL A 213 38.85 12.64 12.14
CA VAL A 213 38.79 11.53 13.11
C VAL A 213 37.50 11.59 13.95
N GLN A 214 37.13 12.78 14.43
CA GLN A 214 35.90 13.02 15.20
C GLN A 214 34.61 12.72 14.41
N TYR A 215 34.67 12.73 13.08
CA TYR A 215 33.55 12.43 12.18
C TYR A 215 33.35 10.92 11.93
N LEU A 216 34.33 10.07 12.23
CA LEU A 216 34.27 8.61 12.00
C LEU A 216 33.03 7.92 12.62
N PRO A 217 32.54 8.27 13.84
CA PRO A 217 31.31 7.68 14.38
C PRO A 217 30.07 7.96 13.51
N ALA A 218 30.02 9.13 12.86
CA ALA A 218 28.93 9.48 11.94
C ALA A 218 28.97 8.65 10.65
N VAL A 219 30.18 8.41 10.13
CA VAL A 219 30.40 7.51 8.98
C VAL A 219 29.96 6.10 9.35
N PHE A 220 30.36 5.59 10.51
CA PHE A 220 29.92 4.29 11.02
C PHE A 220 28.39 4.18 11.11
N ALA A 221 27.73 5.14 11.77
CA ALA A 221 26.27 5.14 11.88
C ALA A 221 25.56 5.17 10.52
N THR A 222 26.08 5.92 9.54
CA THR A 222 25.52 6.01 8.18
C THR A 222 25.71 4.70 7.40
N THR A 223 26.89 4.07 7.48
CA THR A 223 27.17 2.80 6.78
C THR A 223 26.37 1.63 7.36
N PHE A 224 26.30 1.51 8.69
CA PHE A 224 25.58 0.41 9.34
C PHE A 224 24.06 0.59 9.31
N SER A 225 23.54 1.82 9.24
CA SER A 225 22.11 2.05 8.98
C SER A 225 21.70 1.75 7.54
N ALA A 226 22.56 2.00 6.54
CA ALA A 226 22.34 1.55 5.18
C ALA A 226 22.19 0.02 5.12
N LEU A 227 23.10 -0.71 5.78
CA LEU A 227 22.99 -2.15 5.96
C LEU A 227 21.67 -2.57 6.62
N ALA A 228 21.37 -1.99 7.80
CA ALA A 228 20.18 -2.34 8.56
C ALA A 228 18.89 -2.06 7.77
N GLY A 229 18.83 -0.94 7.03
CA GLY A 229 17.73 -0.59 6.14
C GLY A 229 17.55 -1.59 4.99
N GLY A 230 18.64 -1.99 4.34
CA GLY A 230 18.61 -2.99 3.27
C GLY A 230 18.18 -4.38 3.75
N GLN A 231 18.70 -4.85 4.90
CA GLN A 231 18.27 -6.12 5.51
C GLN A 231 16.86 -6.07 6.07
N LEU A 232 16.43 -4.92 6.60
CA LEU A 232 15.06 -4.74 7.06
C LEU A 232 14.13 -4.81 5.86
N LEU A 233 14.44 -4.12 4.76
CA LEU A 233 13.66 -4.17 3.52
C LEU A 233 13.62 -5.58 2.91
N SER A 234 14.72 -6.32 2.89
CA SER A 234 14.71 -7.70 2.37
C SER A 234 13.89 -8.68 3.23
N LYS A 235 13.72 -8.39 4.53
CA LYS A 235 12.89 -9.17 5.46
C LYS A 235 11.43 -8.70 5.53
N THR A 236 11.15 -7.42 5.33
CA THR A 236 9.79 -6.85 5.49
C THR A 236 9.06 -6.59 4.17
N GLY A 237 9.79 -6.37 3.07
CA GLY A 237 9.24 -5.89 1.79
C GLY A 237 8.69 -4.45 1.81
N ASP A 238 8.56 -3.83 2.99
CA ASP A 238 7.92 -2.53 3.18
C ASP A 238 8.95 -1.40 3.23
N TYR A 239 9.27 -0.85 2.05
CA TYR A 239 10.10 0.35 1.95
C TYR A 239 9.42 1.58 2.55
N LYS A 240 8.08 1.66 2.57
CA LYS A 240 7.37 2.89 2.93
C LYS A 240 7.44 3.18 4.42
N SER A 241 7.27 2.17 5.26
CA SER A 241 7.42 2.34 6.71
C SER A 241 8.87 2.65 7.08
N ILE A 242 9.84 1.98 6.44
CA ILE A 242 11.28 2.26 6.62
C ILE A 242 11.57 3.72 6.25
N HIS A 243 11.09 4.18 5.10
CA HIS A 243 11.22 5.55 4.62
C HIS A 243 10.68 6.59 5.62
N ILE A 244 9.49 6.36 6.21
CA ILE A 244 8.89 7.25 7.22
C ILE A 244 9.71 7.28 8.52
N VAL A 245 10.16 6.11 8.99
CA VAL A 245 11.02 6.00 10.18
C VAL A 245 12.36 6.72 9.96
N CYS A 246 12.97 6.58 8.78
CA CYS A 246 14.21 7.28 8.43
C CYS A 246 14.01 8.80 8.37
N ALA A 247 12.90 9.26 7.79
CA ALA A 247 12.50 10.67 7.79
C ALA A 247 12.32 11.23 9.21
N ALA A 248 11.74 10.45 10.13
CA ALA A 248 11.64 10.82 11.54
C ALA A 248 13.02 10.89 12.22
N ILE A 249 13.88 9.89 12.03
CA ILE A 249 15.20 9.84 12.66
C ILE A 249 16.11 10.98 12.16
N GLN A 250 16.14 11.30 10.86
CA GLN A 250 16.92 12.43 10.36
C GLN A 250 16.40 13.78 10.87
N THR A 251 15.07 13.93 10.99
CA THR A 251 14.44 15.18 11.46
C THR A 251 14.71 15.38 12.95
N ALA A 252 14.57 14.32 13.76
CA ALA A 252 14.95 14.31 15.17
C ALA A 252 16.45 14.58 15.35
N GLY A 253 17.31 13.96 14.54
CA GLY A 253 18.76 14.20 14.56
C GLY A 253 19.13 15.66 14.28
N ALA A 254 18.53 16.28 13.27
CA ALA A 254 18.70 17.72 13.00
C ALA A 254 18.19 18.60 14.17
N GLY A 255 17.06 18.22 14.78
CA GLY A 255 16.53 18.83 16.00
C GLY A 255 17.52 18.77 17.17
N LEU A 256 18.08 17.60 17.45
CA LEU A 256 19.10 17.41 18.49
C LEU A 256 20.35 18.24 18.21
N MET A 257 20.86 18.23 16.97
CA MET A 257 22.00 19.05 16.57
C MET A 257 21.75 20.56 16.80
N SER A 258 20.51 21.05 16.62
CA SER A 258 20.14 22.45 16.89
C SER A 258 20.31 22.91 18.34
N THR A 259 20.46 21.97 19.29
CA THR A 259 20.70 22.28 20.70
C THR A 259 22.18 22.47 21.05
N LEU A 260 23.10 22.12 20.15
CA LEU A 260 24.54 22.19 20.40
C LEU A 260 25.06 23.63 20.55
N ASP A 261 26.14 23.77 21.32
CA ASP A 261 26.87 25.00 21.63
C ASP A 261 28.36 24.73 21.91
N GLU A 262 29.14 25.77 22.25
CA GLU A 262 30.57 25.64 22.52
C GLU A 262 30.93 24.90 23.83
N ARG A 263 29.93 24.53 24.64
CA ARG A 263 30.10 23.87 25.95
C ARG A 263 29.61 22.42 25.93
N SER A 264 28.99 22.00 24.83
CA SER A 264 28.35 20.71 24.66
C SER A 264 29.40 19.57 24.74
N PRO A 265 29.24 18.59 25.65
CA PRO A 265 30.25 17.57 25.89
C PRO A 265 30.39 16.59 24.71
N THR A 266 31.58 16.00 24.56
CA THR A 266 31.93 15.09 23.45
C THR A 266 30.90 14.01 23.16
N ALA A 267 30.40 13.32 24.21
CA ALA A 267 29.40 12.27 24.05
C ALA A 267 28.09 12.78 23.42
N MET A 268 27.66 14.01 23.74
CA MET A 268 26.40 14.60 23.27
C MET A 268 26.44 14.85 21.76
N TRP A 269 27.46 15.56 21.27
CA TRP A 269 27.55 15.86 19.83
C TRP A 269 27.90 14.63 18.99
N VAL A 270 28.66 13.66 19.52
CA VAL A 270 28.90 12.37 18.84
C VAL A 270 27.57 11.63 18.64
N VAL A 271 26.81 11.42 19.71
CA VAL A 271 25.53 10.68 19.65
C VAL A 271 24.52 11.39 18.75
N PHE A 272 24.37 12.70 18.86
CA PHE A 272 23.44 13.47 18.02
C PHE A 272 23.80 13.38 16.54
N ARG A 273 25.10 13.48 16.21
CA ARG A 273 25.54 13.34 14.82
C ARG A 273 25.37 11.92 14.29
N MET A 274 25.55 10.89 15.12
CA MET A 274 25.26 9.49 14.76
C MET A 274 23.76 9.30 14.45
N ILE A 275 22.86 9.76 15.32
CA ILE A 275 21.40 9.69 15.10
C ILE A 275 21.03 10.36 13.77
N ALA A 276 21.55 11.55 13.51
CA ALA A 276 21.30 12.28 12.27
C ALA A 276 21.83 11.57 11.00
N GLY A 277 22.81 10.67 11.13
CA GLY A 277 23.34 9.85 10.02
C GLY A 277 22.51 8.60 9.67
N ILE A 278 21.67 8.12 10.60
CA ILE A 278 20.90 6.87 10.41
C ILE A 278 19.88 6.99 9.26
N GLY A 279 19.16 8.11 9.19
CA GLY A 279 18.11 8.32 8.19
C GLY A 279 18.63 8.28 6.74
N PRO A 280 19.62 9.12 6.36
CA PRO A 280 20.17 9.14 5.01
C PRO A 280 20.83 7.81 4.60
N GLY A 281 21.49 7.12 5.53
CA GLY A 281 22.09 5.80 5.29
C GLY A 281 21.04 4.77 4.90
N ALA A 282 20.05 4.55 5.78
CA ALA A 282 18.97 3.60 5.54
C ALA A 282 18.10 3.96 4.32
N LEU A 283 17.84 5.24 4.05
CA LEU A 283 17.17 5.70 2.83
C LEU A 283 17.96 5.36 1.56
N GLY A 284 19.28 5.59 1.57
CA GLY A 284 20.15 5.29 0.42
C GLY A 284 20.08 3.83 -0.03
N ALA A 285 19.94 2.89 0.91
CA ALA A 285 19.81 1.47 0.62
C ALA A 285 18.40 1.02 0.18
N THR A 286 17.35 1.79 0.48
CA THR A 286 15.95 1.34 0.35
C THR A 286 15.18 2.03 -0.78
N VAL A 287 15.57 3.23 -1.19
CA VAL A 287 14.91 3.99 -2.27
C VAL A 287 15.08 3.34 -3.66
N LEU A 288 16.21 2.68 -3.93
CA LEU A 288 16.46 2.05 -5.23
C LEU A 288 15.54 0.84 -5.49
N PRO A 289 15.43 -0.17 -4.60
CA PRO A 289 14.44 -1.24 -4.74
C PRO A 289 13.00 -0.72 -4.75
N ALA A 290 12.68 0.32 -3.97
CA ALA A 290 11.35 0.93 -3.95
C ALA A 290 10.91 1.51 -5.31
N ALA A 291 11.85 2.10 -6.05
CA ALA A 291 11.62 2.57 -7.41
C ALA A 291 11.51 1.40 -8.41
N GLN A 292 12.40 0.42 -8.31
CA GLN A 292 12.47 -0.74 -9.23
C GLN A 292 11.26 -1.68 -9.09
N ALA A 293 10.68 -1.80 -7.88
CA ALA A 293 9.47 -2.59 -7.61
C ALA A 293 8.20 -2.10 -8.34
N ALA A 294 8.28 -1.03 -9.12
CA ALA A 294 7.20 -0.52 -9.95
C ALA A 294 7.69 -0.15 -11.38
N LEU A 295 8.69 -0.85 -11.92
CA LEU A 295 9.23 -0.61 -13.26
C LEU A 295 9.51 -1.92 -14.03
N SER A 296 9.39 -1.87 -15.35
CA SER A 296 9.73 -3.00 -16.23
C SER A 296 11.23 -3.33 -16.17
N PRO A 297 11.65 -4.59 -16.44
CA PRO A 297 13.07 -4.98 -16.49
C PRO A 297 13.93 -4.08 -17.40
N SER A 298 13.34 -3.55 -18.48
CA SER A 298 14.02 -2.66 -19.43
C SER A 298 14.37 -1.27 -18.89
N ASP A 299 13.77 -0.87 -17.77
CA ASP A 299 13.95 0.43 -17.12
C ASP A 299 14.74 0.35 -15.79
N VAL A 300 15.06 -0.85 -15.29
CA VAL A 300 15.78 -1.08 -14.02
C VAL A 300 17.14 -0.37 -13.97
N ALA A 301 17.90 -0.40 -15.07
CA ALA A 301 19.20 0.30 -15.16
C ALA A 301 19.02 1.83 -15.27
N LYS A 302 18.00 2.27 -16.02
CA LYS A 302 17.68 3.71 -16.19
C LYS A 302 17.18 4.31 -14.88
N SER A 303 16.45 3.55 -14.06
CA SER A 303 15.97 3.98 -12.76
C SER A 303 17.11 4.25 -11.79
N ALA A 304 18.13 3.38 -11.77
CA ALA A 304 19.31 3.58 -10.94
C ALA A 304 20.05 4.88 -11.32
N ALA A 305 20.27 5.11 -12.62
CA ALA A 305 20.89 6.34 -13.12
C ALA A 305 20.07 7.60 -12.80
N ALA A 306 18.74 7.56 -13.00
CA ALA A 306 17.85 8.68 -12.73
C ALA A 306 17.71 9.01 -11.23
N LEU A 307 17.73 8.00 -10.36
CA LEU A 307 17.81 8.20 -8.91
C LEU A 307 19.17 8.79 -8.49
N ALA A 308 20.28 8.21 -8.98
CA ALA A 308 21.62 8.73 -8.69
C ALA A 308 21.78 10.19 -9.14
N PHE A 309 21.20 10.55 -10.30
CA PHE A 309 21.07 11.92 -10.75
C PHE A 309 20.25 12.78 -9.77
N GLY A 310 19.07 12.31 -9.35
CA GLY A 310 18.25 12.99 -8.34
C GLY A 310 19.02 13.25 -7.04
N GLN A 311 19.76 12.26 -6.53
CA GLN A 311 20.61 12.39 -5.35
C GLN A 311 21.75 13.42 -5.55
N SER A 312 22.48 13.32 -6.65
CA SER A 312 23.57 14.25 -7.00
C SER A 312 23.05 15.68 -7.14
N LEU A 313 21.85 15.81 -7.71
CA LEU A 313 21.15 17.06 -7.85
C LEU A 313 20.79 17.62 -6.48
N GLY A 314 20.18 16.82 -5.60
CA GLY A 314 19.90 17.19 -4.21
C GLY A 314 21.15 17.70 -3.48
N SER A 315 22.27 16.99 -3.59
CA SER A 315 23.55 17.37 -2.96
C SER A 315 24.06 18.76 -3.39
N LEU A 316 23.75 19.24 -4.60
CA LEU A 316 24.12 20.59 -5.05
C LEU A 316 23.47 21.68 -4.18
N TRP A 317 22.14 21.65 -3.99
CA TRP A 317 21.46 22.55 -3.05
C TRP A 317 21.79 22.22 -1.60
N GLY A 318 22.11 20.96 -1.30
CA GLY A 318 22.53 20.50 0.02
C GLY A 318 23.84 21.14 0.49
N LEU A 319 24.63 21.69 -0.43
CA LEU A 319 25.77 22.57 -0.12
C LEU A 319 25.38 24.06 -0.20
N ALA A 320 24.70 24.48 -1.28
CA ALA A 320 24.44 25.90 -1.54
C ALA A 320 23.48 26.57 -0.54
N VAL A 321 22.38 25.88 -0.16
CA VAL A 321 21.37 26.40 0.77
C VAL A 321 21.95 26.63 2.17
N PRO A 322 22.57 25.65 2.85
CA PRO A 322 23.17 25.90 4.17
C PRO A 322 24.33 26.89 4.13
N ALA A 323 25.10 26.97 3.03
CA ALA A 323 26.14 28.00 2.88
C ALA A 323 25.53 29.41 2.85
N ALA A 324 24.47 29.62 2.08
CA ALA A 324 23.74 30.89 2.01
C ALA A 324 23.13 31.26 3.38
N VAL A 325 22.45 30.32 4.03
CA VAL A 325 21.83 30.50 5.35
C VAL A 325 22.88 30.83 6.41
N PHE A 326 23.99 30.08 6.48
CA PHE A 326 25.07 30.30 7.44
C PHE A 326 25.73 31.66 7.23
N ASN A 327 26.11 32.00 5.99
CA ASN A 327 26.77 33.26 5.68
C ASN A 327 25.85 34.47 5.91
N GLY A 328 24.59 34.41 5.45
CA GLY A 328 23.62 35.48 5.68
C GLY A 328 23.33 35.69 7.17
N ARG A 329 23.26 34.61 7.95
CA ARG A 329 23.07 34.71 9.41
C ARG A 329 24.31 35.24 10.13
N ALA A 330 25.50 34.78 9.75
CA ALA A 330 26.75 35.28 10.31
C ALA A 330 26.92 36.78 10.04
N GLN A 331 26.58 37.24 8.83
CA GLN A 331 26.59 38.66 8.46
C GLN A 331 25.57 39.49 9.27
N GLN A 332 24.35 38.99 9.48
CA GLN A 332 23.37 39.64 10.39
C GLN A 332 23.92 39.78 11.82
N LEU A 333 24.67 38.79 12.30
CA LEU A 333 25.19 38.74 13.66
C LEU A 333 26.61 39.31 13.82
N ALA A 334 27.30 39.69 12.73
CA ALA A 334 28.68 40.16 12.74
C ALA A 334 28.91 41.41 13.62
N HIS A 335 27.86 42.22 13.82
CA HIS A 335 27.87 43.36 14.74
C HIS A 335 28.10 42.99 16.22
N ARG A 336 27.93 41.70 16.59
CA ARG A 336 28.24 41.19 17.95
C ARG A 336 29.75 41.05 18.19
N VAL A 337 30.55 41.02 17.14
CA VAL A 337 32.02 40.96 17.23
C VAL A 337 32.56 42.38 17.32
N GLN A 338 33.16 42.73 18.47
CA GLN A 338 33.60 44.09 18.79
C GLN A 338 34.85 44.53 18.02
N ASP A 339 35.64 43.58 17.49
CA ASP A 339 36.77 43.87 16.62
C ASP A 339 36.27 44.20 15.19
N PRO A 340 36.47 45.43 14.69
CA PRO A 340 36.00 45.84 13.36
C PRO A 340 36.72 45.13 12.20
N ILE A 341 37.86 44.46 12.43
CA ILE A 341 38.55 43.66 11.41
C ILE A 341 37.88 42.28 11.34
N ALA A 342 37.76 41.58 12.47
CA ALA A 342 37.10 40.29 12.54
C ALA A 342 35.61 40.36 12.10
N SER A 343 34.88 41.39 12.53
CA SER A 343 33.48 41.63 12.12
C SER A 343 33.33 41.78 10.60
N ARG A 344 34.25 42.51 9.94
CA ARG A 344 34.27 42.62 8.46
C ARG A 344 34.63 41.30 7.78
N GLN A 345 35.52 40.50 8.36
CA GLN A 345 35.90 39.18 7.82
C GLN A 345 34.78 38.13 7.90
N LEU A 346 33.80 38.30 8.79
CA LEU A 346 32.57 37.49 8.87
C LEU A 346 31.44 37.99 7.95
N SER A 347 31.64 39.12 7.27
CA SER A 347 30.66 39.74 6.37
C SER A 347 30.97 39.43 4.89
N GLY A 348 30.05 39.74 3.97
CA GLY A 348 30.27 39.62 2.53
C GLY A 348 30.37 38.17 2.02
N GLY A 349 29.66 37.24 2.68
CA GLY A 349 29.60 35.83 2.25
C GLY A 349 30.81 34.96 2.63
N GLN A 350 31.74 35.47 3.44
CA GLN A 350 32.99 34.77 3.77
C GLN A 350 32.96 33.99 5.10
N ALA A 351 31.91 34.09 5.92
CA ALA A 351 31.88 33.43 7.23
C ALA A 351 32.11 31.92 7.15
N TYR A 352 31.55 31.23 6.15
CA TYR A 352 31.72 29.80 5.93
C TYR A 352 33.19 29.41 5.65
N SER A 353 33.89 30.16 4.78
CA SER A 353 35.31 29.91 4.49
C SER A 353 36.23 30.29 5.67
N ARG A 354 35.75 31.14 6.59
CA ARG A 354 36.44 31.54 7.82
C ARG A 354 36.13 30.68 9.03
N ALA A 355 35.21 29.72 8.96
CA ALA A 355 34.83 28.87 10.10
C ALA A 355 35.84 27.72 10.32
N THR A 356 37.10 28.07 10.57
CA THR A 356 38.23 27.14 10.74
C THR A 356 39.04 27.44 12.00
N LYS A 357 39.74 26.44 12.53
CA LYS A 357 40.67 26.61 13.66
C LYS A 357 41.71 27.70 13.38
N ALA A 358 42.33 27.68 12.20
CA ALA A 358 43.37 28.65 11.84
C ALA A 358 42.87 30.11 11.87
N PHE A 359 41.60 30.34 11.49
CA PHE A 359 40.99 31.66 11.65
C PHE A 359 40.80 32.01 13.12
N LEU A 360 40.23 31.12 13.93
CA LEU A 360 40.03 31.35 15.37
C LEU A 360 41.33 31.59 16.15
N ASP A 361 42.42 30.91 15.77
CA ASP A 361 43.75 31.08 16.35
C ASP A 361 44.37 32.44 15.96
N SER A 362 43.97 33.02 14.82
CA SER A 362 44.43 34.35 14.38
C SER A 362 43.73 35.53 15.07
N LEU A 363 42.68 35.28 15.85
CA LEU A 363 41.90 36.32 16.54
C LEU A 363 42.53 36.71 17.89
N SER A 364 42.49 38.01 18.19
CA SER A 364 43.01 38.56 19.45
C SER A 364 42.29 38.01 20.68
N VAL A 365 43.05 37.53 21.67
CA VAL A 365 42.51 36.99 22.93
C VAL A 365 41.99 38.09 23.86
N GLU A 366 42.64 39.26 23.88
CA GLU A 366 42.44 40.35 24.86
C GLU A 366 41.02 40.96 24.90
N ARG A 367 40.20 40.80 23.85
CA ARG A 367 38.85 41.40 23.76
C ARG A 367 37.69 40.41 23.77
N GLY A 368 37.96 39.12 23.97
CA GLY A 368 36.93 38.09 23.83
C GLY A 368 36.41 37.90 22.40
N THR A 369 37.08 38.48 21.39
CA THR A 369 36.74 38.42 19.96
C THR A 369 36.51 36.99 19.48
N ARG A 370 37.33 36.04 19.95
CA ARG A 370 37.20 34.60 19.66
C ARG A 370 35.88 34.03 20.17
N ALA A 371 35.48 34.34 21.41
CA ALA A 371 34.21 33.87 21.99
C ALA A 371 32.99 34.49 21.30
N GLN A 372 33.04 35.78 20.98
CA GLN A 372 32.01 36.47 20.19
C GLN A 372 31.84 35.82 18.80
N THR A 373 32.96 35.52 18.12
CA THR A 373 32.98 34.86 16.81
C THR A 373 32.40 33.44 16.87
N VAL A 374 32.79 32.65 17.88
CA VAL A 374 32.21 31.31 18.11
C VAL A 374 30.70 31.39 18.35
N GLY A 375 30.23 32.35 19.14
CA GLY A 375 28.78 32.57 19.35
C GLY A 375 28.02 32.93 18.06
N VAL A 376 28.64 33.70 17.15
CA VAL A 376 28.09 33.96 15.81
C VAL A 376 27.99 32.67 14.98
N PHE A 377 29.02 31.82 15.03
CA PHE A 377 29.00 30.54 14.32
C PHE A 377 27.96 29.55 14.88
N VAL A 378 27.81 29.45 16.22
CA VAL A 378 26.78 28.62 16.88
C VAL A 378 25.37 29.06 16.44
N ASP A 379 25.02 30.34 16.55
CA ASP A 379 23.69 30.82 16.16
C ASP A 379 23.43 30.74 14.64
N SER A 380 24.48 30.71 13.83
CA SER A 380 24.38 30.50 12.38
C SER A 380 24.17 29.02 12.02
N LEU A 381 24.85 28.10 12.72
CA LEU A 381 24.62 26.66 12.60
C LEU A 381 23.22 26.25 13.04
N ARG A 382 22.70 26.84 14.12
CA ARG A 382 21.30 26.63 14.57
C ARG A 382 20.29 26.90 13.46
N LEU A 383 20.45 28.00 12.71
CA LEU A 383 19.54 28.33 11.61
C LEU A 383 19.67 27.35 10.42
N VAL A 384 20.89 26.87 10.13
CA VAL A 384 21.12 25.79 9.16
C VAL A 384 20.38 24.52 9.57
N TRP A 385 20.49 24.10 10.83
CA TRP A 385 19.81 22.90 11.34
C TRP A 385 18.28 23.05 11.40
N TYR A 386 17.75 24.23 11.73
CA TYR A 386 16.30 24.50 11.60
C TYR A 386 15.80 24.42 10.16
N THR A 387 16.61 24.89 9.19
CA THR A 387 16.31 24.77 7.77
C THR A 387 16.33 23.30 7.33
N GLN A 388 17.28 22.51 7.84
CA GLN A 388 17.35 21.07 7.61
C GLN A 388 16.15 20.29 8.19
N ILE A 389 15.59 20.71 9.33
CA ILE A 389 14.33 20.14 9.89
C ILE A 389 13.18 20.36 8.91
N GLY A 390 12.99 21.59 8.43
CA GLY A 390 11.92 21.93 7.47
C GLY A 390 12.03 21.17 6.15
N LEU A 391 13.25 21.01 5.63
CA LEU A 391 13.52 20.25 4.40
C LEU A 391 13.35 18.73 4.61
N SER A 392 13.75 18.20 5.77
CA SER A 392 13.56 16.79 6.12
C SER A 392 12.08 16.41 6.28
N ALA A 393 11.24 17.35 6.72
CA ALA A 393 9.80 17.13 6.87
C ALA A 393 9.08 16.85 5.53
N LEU A 394 9.64 17.27 4.39
CA LEU A 394 9.09 17.00 3.06
C LEU A 394 9.04 15.48 2.74
N CYS A 395 9.94 14.69 3.33
CA CYS A 395 9.95 13.22 3.17
C CYS A 395 8.67 12.53 3.69
N PHE A 396 7.88 13.17 4.57
CA PHE A 396 6.64 12.61 5.11
C PHE A 396 5.43 12.69 4.16
N MET A 397 5.52 13.37 3.01
CA MET A 397 4.35 13.65 2.16
C MET A 397 3.75 12.45 1.38
N GLN A 398 4.14 11.20 1.67
CA GLN A 398 3.70 10.00 0.94
C GLN A 398 2.28 9.51 1.32
N ARG A 399 1.24 10.16 0.78
CA ARG A 399 -0.19 10.01 1.16
C ARG A 399 -1.00 8.81 0.60
N THR A 400 -0.38 7.77 0.02
CA THR A 400 -1.14 6.63 -0.55
C THR A 400 -0.94 5.33 0.23
N TRP A 401 -2.01 4.57 0.45
CA TRP A 401 -1.96 3.19 0.93
C TRP A 401 -2.20 2.22 -0.24
N ARG A 402 -1.30 1.24 -0.44
CA ARG A 402 -1.54 0.14 -1.40
C ARG A 402 -2.49 -0.89 -0.79
N LEU A 403 -3.36 -1.46 -1.59
CA LEU A 403 -4.17 -2.61 -1.21
C LEU A 403 -3.33 -3.90 -1.27
N SER A 404 -3.69 -4.91 -0.47
CA SER A 404 -2.99 -6.20 -0.41
C SER A 404 -3.35 -7.10 -1.60
N VAL A 405 -2.69 -8.26 -1.70
CA VAL A 405 -3.03 -9.29 -2.70
C VAL A 405 -4.48 -9.76 -2.54
N LEU A 406 -4.95 -9.96 -1.30
CA LEU A 406 -6.32 -10.38 -1.00
C LEU A 406 -7.35 -9.26 -1.28
N ASP A 407 -7.01 -8.01 -0.99
CA ASP A 407 -7.86 -6.86 -1.31
C ASP A 407 -8.11 -6.73 -2.82
N ASN A 408 -7.12 -7.06 -3.65
CA ASN A 408 -7.24 -7.03 -5.11
C ASN A 408 -8.00 -8.24 -5.70
N LEU A 409 -8.34 -9.28 -4.92
CA LEU A 409 -9.11 -10.43 -5.40
C LEU A 409 -10.57 -10.07 -5.70
N TYR A 410 -11.14 -9.13 -4.95
CA TYR A 410 -12.59 -8.92 -4.93
C TYR A 410 -13.11 -7.96 -6.01
N GLY A 411 -12.23 -7.21 -6.68
CA GLY A 411 -12.62 -6.12 -7.59
C GLY A 411 -13.40 -5.01 -6.87
N THR A 412 -13.60 -3.89 -7.56
CA THR A 412 -14.32 -2.73 -7.00
C THR A 412 -15.83 -2.95 -7.00
N GLY A 413 -16.53 -2.65 -5.90
CA GLY A 413 -17.99 -2.67 -5.85
C GLY A 413 -18.55 -2.57 -4.42
N TYR A 414 -19.51 -1.67 -4.23
CA TYR A 414 -20.10 -1.40 -2.92
C TYR A 414 -20.96 -2.55 -2.37
N VAL A 415 -20.80 -2.79 -1.08
CA VAL A 415 -21.64 -3.69 -0.26
C VAL A 415 -22.50 -2.82 0.66
N SER A 416 -23.80 -2.79 0.41
CA SER A 416 -24.78 -2.12 1.28
C SER A 416 -25.42 -3.10 2.27
N CYS A 417 -25.65 -2.64 3.49
CA CYS A 417 -26.51 -3.27 4.51
C CYS A 417 -27.34 -2.20 5.22
N TYR A 418 -28.58 -2.54 5.58
CA TYR A 418 -29.57 -1.61 6.16
C TYR A 418 -29.94 -2.05 7.58
N PHE A 419 -29.96 -1.09 8.51
CA PHE A 419 -30.28 -1.28 9.93
C PHE A 419 -31.50 -0.42 10.28
N CYS A 420 -32.56 -1.06 10.79
CA CYS A 420 -33.86 -0.44 10.97
C CYS A 420 -34.11 -0.12 12.44
N PHE A 421 -34.42 1.14 12.76
CA PHE A 421 -34.69 1.62 14.13
C PHE A 421 -36.00 2.41 14.19
N PRO A 422 -36.91 2.15 15.16
CA PRO A 422 -38.04 3.04 15.41
C PRO A 422 -37.56 4.33 16.07
N LEU A 423 -38.18 5.47 15.74
CA LEU A 423 -37.85 6.78 16.31
C LEU A 423 -39.09 7.43 16.94
N ALA A 424 -38.98 7.77 18.22
CA ALA A 424 -40.04 8.39 19.00
C ALA A 424 -39.86 9.92 19.08
N GLY A 425 -40.59 10.66 18.23
CA GLY A 425 -40.76 12.11 18.32
C GLY A 425 -39.87 12.95 17.39
N PRO A 426 -40.18 14.25 17.23
CA PRO A 426 -39.58 15.11 16.21
C PRO A 426 -38.09 15.41 16.44
N THR A 427 -37.67 15.56 17.70
CA THR A 427 -36.26 15.85 18.07
C THR A 427 -35.33 14.63 17.99
N ALA A 428 -35.87 13.43 17.77
CA ALA A 428 -35.07 12.21 17.65
C ALA A 428 -34.22 12.18 16.36
N LYS A 429 -34.68 12.85 15.29
CA LYS A 429 -33.93 12.96 14.02
C LYS A 429 -32.60 13.67 14.23
N ASP A 430 -32.63 14.90 14.75
CA ASP A 430 -31.43 15.72 14.97
C ASP A 430 -30.46 15.04 15.94
N THR A 431 -31.00 14.43 17.00
CA THR A 431 -30.23 13.64 17.97
C THR A 431 -29.48 12.49 17.29
N ALA A 432 -30.16 11.69 16.47
CA ALA A 432 -29.54 10.57 15.75
C ALA A 432 -28.45 11.04 14.76
N VAL A 433 -28.66 12.17 14.07
CA VAL A 433 -27.66 12.78 13.17
C VAL A 433 -26.41 13.19 13.96
N GLU A 434 -26.57 13.91 15.08
CA GLU A 434 -25.44 14.37 15.90
C GLU A 434 -24.66 13.18 16.51
N ARG A 435 -25.37 12.18 17.04
CA ARG A 435 -24.80 10.97 17.63
C ARG A 435 -23.96 10.19 16.63
N ILE A 436 -24.50 9.91 15.44
CA ILE A 436 -23.79 9.17 14.40
C ILE A 436 -22.62 9.99 13.83
N LYS A 437 -22.80 11.31 13.63
CA LYS A 437 -21.70 12.23 13.22
C LYS A 437 -20.51 12.13 14.17
N LYS A 438 -20.76 12.30 15.48
CA LYS A 438 -19.73 12.22 16.52
C LYS A 438 -19.06 10.84 16.57
N GLY A 439 -19.87 9.78 16.50
CA GLY A 439 -19.37 8.40 16.51
C GLY A 439 -18.45 8.12 15.33
N LEU A 440 -18.86 8.53 14.13
CA LEU A 440 -18.10 8.41 12.89
C LEU A 440 -16.80 9.24 12.92
N GLU A 441 -16.84 10.51 13.34
CA GLU A 441 -15.67 11.38 13.44
C GLU A 441 -14.59 10.79 14.38
N ALA A 442 -15.01 10.27 15.54
CA ALA A 442 -14.13 9.58 16.47
C ALA A 442 -13.58 8.27 15.88
N THR A 443 -14.39 7.48 15.16
CA THR A 443 -13.90 6.26 14.49
C THR A 443 -12.93 6.57 13.34
N LEU A 444 -13.15 7.64 12.58
CA LEU A 444 -12.25 8.09 11.50
C LEU A 444 -10.89 8.57 12.03
N ALA A 445 -10.84 9.12 13.25
CA ALA A 445 -9.59 9.44 13.93
C ALA A 445 -8.78 8.17 14.27
N THR A 446 -9.44 7.10 14.72
CA THR A 446 -8.80 5.79 15.01
C THR A 446 -8.46 4.99 13.73
N PHE A 447 -9.29 5.11 12.69
CA PHE A 447 -9.16 4.32 11.46
C PHE A 447 -9.22 5.20 10.20
N PRO A 448 -8.13 5.93 9.87
CA PRO A 448 -8.11 6.88 8.75
C PRO A 448 -8.36 6.29 7.36
N ILE A 449 -8.29 4.96 7.21
CA ILE A 449 -8.58 4.26 5.95
C ILE A 449 -10.05 4.34 5.56
N LEU A 450 -10.98 4.41 6.53
CA LEU A 450 -12.42 4.50 6.28
C LEU A 450 -12.82 5.83 5.61
N GLY A 451 -12.04 6.90 5.86
CA GLY A 451 -12.17 8.20 5.20
C GLY A 451 -11.34 8.34 3.92
N GLY A 452 -10.90 7.22 3.35
CA GLY A 452 -10.17 7.17 2.10
C GLY A 452 -11.05 7.32 0.87
N ILE A 453 -10.44 7.68 -0.26
CA ILE A 453 -11.01 7.60 -1.60
C ILE A 453 -10.26 6.49 -2.37
N LEU A 454 -10.99 5.60 -3.03
CA LEU A 454 -10.40 4.67 -3.99
C LEU A 454 -9.85 5.44 -5.19
N THR A 455 -8.62 5.09 -5.55
CA THR A 455 -7.93 5.60 -6.72
C THR A 455 -7.27 4.44 -7.46
N THR A 456 -7.32 4.48 -8.78
CA THR A 456 -6.55 3.56 -9.61
C THR A 456 -5.12 4.06 -9.73
N ILE A 457 -4.18 3.33 -9.15
CA ILE A 457 -2.76 3.47 -9.47
C ILE A 457 -2.43 2.54 -10.64
N HIS A 458 -1.39 2.84 -11.39
CA HIS A 458 -0.88 1.92 -12.41
C HIS A 458 0.42 1.28 -11.91
N ASP A 459 0.60 0.00 -12.21
CA ASP A 459 1.80 -0.76 -11.87
C ASP A 459 2.95 -0.56 -12.87
N ALA A 460 3.99 -1.38 -12.75
CA ALA A 460 5.18 -1.36 -13.58
C ALA A 460 4.89 -1.47 -15.09
N ASP A 461 3.87 -2.25 -15.44
CA ASP A 461 3.50 -2.59 -16.81
C ASP A 461 2.34 -1.73 -17.31
N GLY A 462 1.98 -0.68 -16.56
CA GLY A 462 0.88 0.22 -16.87
C GLY A 462 -0.52 -0.38 -16.61
N ARG A 463 -0.63 -1.46 -15.82
CA ARG A 463 -1.92 -2.09 -15.50
C ARG A 463 -2.58 -1.42 -14.29
N PRO A 464 -3.92 -1.28 -14.28
CA PRO A 464 -4.64 -0.66 -13.17
C PRO A 464 -4.67 -1.56 -11.92
N GLN A 465 -4.16 -1.05 -10.80
CA GLN A 465 -4.33 -1.60 -9.46
C GLN A 465 -5.14 -0.64 -8.59
N THR A 466 -5.96 -1.20 -7.70
CA THR A 466 -6.77 -0.39 -6.78
C THR A 466 -5.93 0.03 -5.58
N ALA A 467 -6.05 1.29 -5.15
CA ALA A 467 -5.39 1.83 -3.96
C ALA A 467 -6.31 2.79 -3.22
N VAL A 468 -5.96 3.10 -1.96
CA VAL A 468 -6.71 4.08 -1.15
C VAL A 468 -5.85 5.33 -0.95
N GLN A 469 -6.39 6.47 -1.37
CA GLN A 469 -5.83 7.79 -1.13
C GLN A 469 -6.49 8.42 0.10
N ARG A 470 -5.67 8.88 1.05
CA ARG A 470 -6.18 9.62 2.22
C ARG A 470 -6.78 10.96 1.79
N GLN A 471 -8.02 11.25 2.19
CA GLN A 471 -8.60 12.59 2.06
C GLN A 471 -7.82 13.62 2.91
N ALA A 472 -7.73 14.86 2.43
CA ALA A 472 -6.94 15.90 3.09
C ALA A 472 -7.62 16.52 4.32
N ASP A 473 -8.95 16.51 4.34
CA ASP A 473 -9.80 17.02 5.41
C ASP A 473 -10.97 16.03 5.57
N VAL A 474 -10.98 15.31 6.69
CA VAL A 474 -12.02 14.36 7.08
C VAL A 474 -12.73 14.80 8.37
N SER A 475 -12.45 16.03 8.81
CA SER A 475 -12.97 16.59 10.08
C SER A 475 -14.44 17.00 9.99
N ASP A 476 -14.94 17.22 8.77
CA ASP A 476 -16.34 17.40 8.43
C ASP A 476 -16.79 16.23 7.55
N VAL A 477 -17.49 15.27 8.18
CA VAL A 477 -17.94 14.03 7.51
C VAL A 477 -19.02 14.26 6.45
N PHE A 478 -19.75 15.38 6.49
CA PHE A 478 -20.72 15.74 5.45
C PHE A 478 -19.98 16.27 4.21
N LYS A 479 -19.05 17.20 4.41
CA LYS A 479 -18.21 17.76 3.34
C LYS A 479 -17.30 16.71 2.69
N ALA A 480 -16.86 15.72 3.48
CA ALA A 480 -16.12 14.55 3.00
C ALA A 480 -16.97 13.56 2.14
N GLY A 481 -18.31 13.72 2.15
CA GLY A 481 -19.25 12.81 1.48
C GLY A 481 -19.41 11.44 2.14
N ILE A 482 -18.96 11.30 3.39
CA ILE A 482 -19.00 10.04 4.15
C ILE A 482 -20.33 9.91 4.89
N LEU A 483 -20.86 11.01 5.43
CA LEU A 483 -22.17 11.04 6.09
C LEU A 483 -23.21 11.72 5.18
N VAL A 484 -24.32 11.03 4.92
CA VAL A 484 -25.43 11.54 4.12
C VAL A 484 -26.72 11.41 4.93
N VAL A 485 -27.59 12.43 4.87
CA VAL A 485 -28.93 12.42 5.48
C VAL A 485 -29.94 12.61 4.36
N ASP A 486 -31.03 11.83 4.39
CA ASP A 486 -32.11 11.87 3.42
C ASP A 486 -33.45 11.65 4.12
N GLU A 487 -34.49 12.35 3.68
CA GLU A 487 -35.86 12.17 4.15
C GLU A 487 -36.69 11.56 3.03
N ILE A 488 -37.29 10.39 3.29
CA ILE A 488 -38.08 9.67 2.31
C ILE A 488 -39.56 9.99 2.57
N GLU A 489 -40.14 10.74 1.63
CA GLU A 489 -41.56 11.08 1.62
C GLU A 489 -42.45 9.86 1.40
N ARG A 490 -43.70 9.93 1.91
CA ARG A 490 -44.77 8.94 1.62
C ARG A 490 -45.07 8.77 0.12
N SER A 491 -44.74 9.75 -0.70
CA SER A 491 -44.84 9.70 -2.17
C SER A 491 -43.91 8.64 -2.80
N VAL A 492 -42.81 8.31 -2.11
CA VAL A 492 -41.77 7.37 -2.57
C VAL A 492 -41.79 6.07 -1.77
N PHE A 493 -42.11 6.12 -0.47
CA PHE A 493 -42.29 4.93 0.38
C PHE A 493 -43.62 5.05 1.14
N PRO A 494 -44.70 4.37 0.72
CA PRO A 494 -46.06 4.67 1.16
C PRO A 494 -46.41 4.17 2.58
N TYR A 495 -45.52 3.40 3.21
CA TYR A 495 -45.75 2.76 4.51
C TYR A 495 -45.09 3.53 5.67
N SER A 496 -45.72 3.50 6.85
CA SER A 496 -45.05 3.87 8.09
C SER A 496 -44.06 2.78 8.54
N TYR A 497 -43.12 3.12 9.42
CA TYR A 497 -42.20 2.14 10.02
C TYR A 497 -42.97 0.98 10.69
N GLU A 498 -44.10 1.26 11.33
CA GLU A 498 -44.93 0.25 12.00
C GLU A 498 -45.61 -0.70 11.00
N GLN A 499 -46.17 -0.18 9.91
CA GLN A 499 -46.77 -1.01 8.84
C GLN A 499 -45.70 -1.88 8.16
N TRP A 500 -44.52 -1.32 7.89
CA TRP A 500 -43.40 -2.04 7.30
C TRP A 500 -42.83 -3.12 8.24
N ARG A 501 -42.82 -2.86 9.56
CA ARG A 501 -42.49 -3.84 10.61
C ARG A 501 -43.49 -5.00 10.65
N GLU A 502 -44.79 -4.72 10.57
CA GLU A 502 -45.85 -5.74 10.53
C GLU A 502 -45.73 -6.64 9.29
N ALA A 503 -45.41 -6.08 8.13
CA ALA A 503 -45.09 -6.83 6.90
C ALA A 503 -43.80 -7.66 7.00
N GLY A 504 -43.01 -7.51 8.07
CA GLY A 504 -41.75 -8.23 8.27
C GLY A 504 -40.54 -7.60 7.61
N PHE A 505 -40.58 -6.29 7.33
CA PHE A 505 -39.55 -5.51 6.63
C PHE A 505 -39.19 -6.07 5.24
N PRO A 506 -40.14 -6.18 4.29
CA PRO A 506 -39.87 -6.56 2.91
C PRO A 506 -38.90 -5.58 2.23
N ILE A 507 -38.03 -6.09 1.36
CA ILE A 507 -36.96 -5.28 0.74
C ILE A 507 -37.43 -4.70 -0.60
N LYS A 508 -38.29 -5.43 -1.32
CA LYS A 508 -38.86 -5.05 -2.62
C LYS A 508 -39.56 -3.69 -2.64
N GLU A 509 -40.07 -3.25 -1.49
CA GLU A 509 -40.81 -1.98 -1.34
C GLU A 509 -39.92 -0.78 -1.05
N LEU A 510 -38.65 -1.00 -0.69
CA LEU A 510 -37.70 0.06 -0.39
C LEU A 510 -37.18 0.73 -1.67
N PRO A 511 -37.05 2.08 -1.71
CA PRO A 511 -36.50 2.80 -2.87
C PRO A 511 -34.99 2.59 -2.98
N GLY A 512 -34.60 1.48 -3.61
CA GLY A 512 -33.21 1.03 -3.71
C GLY A 512 -32.28 2.05 -4.37
N ASP A 513 -32.77 2.81 -5.35
CA ASP A 513 -32.05 3.87 -6.06
C ASP A 513 -31.71 5.08 -5.18
N ARG A 514 -32.56 5.40 -4.18
CA ARG A 514 -32.28 6.41 -3.16
C ARG A 514 -31.40 5.86 -2.04
N LEU A 515 -31.62 4.63 -1.59
CA LEU A 515 -30.93 4.05 -0.43
C LEU A 515 -29.46 3.67 -0.72
N SER A 516 -29.16 3.19 -1.93
CA SER A 516 -27.87 2.54 -2.27
C SER A 516 -26.89 3.43 -3.05
N ARG A 517 -27.17 4.74 -3.19
CA ARG A 517 -26.64 5.61 -4.27
C ARG A 517 -25.15 6.01 -4.19
N ALA A 518 -24.27 5.16 -3.67
CA ALA A 518 -22.84 5.22 -3.96
C ALA A 518 -22.61 4.64 -5.37
N SER A 519 -22.22 5.49 -6.33
CA SER A 519 -22.01 5.06 -7.71
C SER A 519 -20.79 4.14 -7.81
N ALA A 520 -20.96 2.92 -8.36
CA ALA A 520 -19.87 1.99 -8.64
C ALA A 520 -18.99 2.38 -9.86
N ASP A 521 -19.11 3.62 -10.32
CA ASP A 521 -18.35 4.20 -11.42
C ASP A 521 -16.93 4.57 -10.96
N THR A 522 -15.98 3.68 -11.21
CA THR A 522 -14.56 3.84 -10.86
C THR A 522 -13.85 4.98 -11.59
N SER A 523 -14.49 5.66 -12.55
CA SER A 523 -13.96 6.89 -13.16
C SER A 523 -14.06 8.10 -12.24
N LYS A 524 -14.82 7.99 -11.13
CA LYS A 524 -15.02 9.04 -10.12
C LYS A 524 -14.38 8.64 -8.78
N PRO A 525 -13.98 9.62 -7.95
CA PRO A 525 -13.47 9.35 -6.61
C PRO A 525 -14.55 8.65 -5.76
N ALA A 526 -14.36 7.36 -5.50
CA ALA A 526 -15.27 6.52 -4.76
C ALA A 526 -14.85 6.44 -3.27
N PRO A 527 -15.63 6.94 -2.29
CA PRO A 527 -15.27 6.85 -0.87
C PRO A 527 -15.24 5.39 -0.37
N VAL A 528 -14.33 5.06 0.54
CA VAL A 528 -14.19 3.70 1.12
C VAL A 528 -15.44 3.29 1.92
N CYS A 529 -16.03 4.24 2.63
CA CYS A 529 -17.21 4.05 3.46
C CYS A 529 -18.18 5.22 3.24
N VAL A 530 -19.48 4.93 3.17
CA VAL A 530 -20.57 5.91 3.22
C VAL A 530 -21.63 5.41 4.20
N ILE A 531 -22.06 6.30 5.08
CA ILE A 531 -23.14 6.09 6.04
C ILE A 531 -24.29 7.01 5.64
N LYS A 532 -25.46 6.44 5.39
CA LYS A 532 -26.65 7.19 5.02
C LYS A 532 -27.78 6.98 6.02
N LEU A 533 -28.23 8.06 6.66
CA LEU A 533 -29.43 8.07 7.49
C LEU A 533 -30.62 8.37 6.58
N ASN A 534 -31.56 7.43 6.49
CA ASN A 534 -32.77 7.60 5.69
C ASN A 534 -33.97 7.62 6.65
N PHE A 535 -34.53 8.80 6.88
CA PHE A 535 -35.68 8.96 7.77
C PHE A 535 -36.98 8.62 7.02
N ILE A 536 -37.78 7.75 7.63
CA ILE A 536 -39.16 7.44 7.22
C ILE A 536 -40.12 7.82 8.34
N GLU A 537 -41.43 7.76 8.09
CA GLU A 537 -42.41 8.07 9.14
C GLU A 537 -42.34 7.07 10.28
N GLY A 538 -41.97 7.54 11.48
CA GLY A 538 -41.83 6.73 12.69
C GLY A 538 -40.50 5.98 12.83
N GLY A 539 -39.51 6.17 11.95
CA GLY A 539 -38.24 5.46 12.07
C GLY A 539 -37.11 5.88 11.13
N LEU A 540 -36.01 5.14 11.24
CA LEU A 540 -34.75 5.35 10.55
C LEU A 540 -34.28 4.05 9.90
N VAL A 541 -33.89 4.14 8.62
CA VAL A 541 -33.13 3.12 7.91
C VAL A 541 -31.70 3.63 7.76
N LEU A 542 -30.81 3.17 8.63
CA LEU A 542 -29.38 3.45 8.60
C LEU A 542 -28.72 2.52 7.57
N ALA A 543 -28.28 3.06 6.44
CA ALA A 543 -27.56 2.32 5.42
C ALA A 543 -26.04 2.47 5.63
N ILE A 544 -25.36 1.34 5.74
CA ILE A 544 -23.89 1.24 5.81
C ILE A 544 -23.43 0.69 4.46
N ILE A 545 -22.63 1.48 3.75
CA ILE A 545 -22.19 1.21 2.38
C ILE A 545 -20.66 1.20 2.39
N VAL A 546 -20.06 0.02 2.21
CA VAL A 546 -18.60 -0.17 2.29
C VAL A 546 -18.05 -0.73 0.98
N GLU A 547 -16.85 -0.32 0.62
CA GLU A 547 -16.22 -0.76 -0.62
C GLU A 547 -15.50 -2.11 -0.47
N ARG A 548 -15.93 -3.10 -1.27
CA ARG A 548 -15.49 -4.51 -1.15
C ARG A 548 -14.00 -4.71 -1.40
N ALA A 549 -13.37 -3.92 -2.28
CA ALA A 549 -11.92 -3.99 -2.50
C ALA A 549 -11.11 -3.56 -1.26
N VAL A 550 -11.73 -2.98 -0.22
CA VAL A 550 -11.03 -2.48 0.97
C VAL A 550 -11.47 -3.19 2.26
N LEU A 551 -12.76 -3.52 2.41
CA LEU A 551 -13.30 -4.07 3.65
C LEU A 551 -14.07 -5.37 3.40
N ASP A 552 -13.69 -6.43 4.12
CA ASP A 552 -14.52 -7.63 4.23
C ASP A 552 -15.66 -7.43 5.25
N GLY A 553 -16.59 -8.40 5.30
CA GLY A 553 -17.73 -8.36 6.22
C GLY A 553 -17.30 -8.22 7.68
N SER A 554 -16.27 -8.93 8.12
CA SER A 554 -15.73 -8.88 9.49
C SER A 554 -15.14 -7.50 9.84
N SER A 555 -14.40 -6.88 8.90
CA SER A 555 -13.88 -5.52 9.03
C SER A 555 -15.02 -4.51 9.12
N ALA A 556 -16.04 -4.67 8.30
CA ALA A 556 -17.22 -3.81 8.35
C ALA A 556 -17.95 -3.97 9.70
N THR A 557 -18.01 -5.18 10.28
CA THR A 557 -18.50 -5.42 11.66
C THR A 557 -17.69 -4.64 12.70
N ALA A 558 -16.36 -4.72 12.62
CA ALA A 558 -15.47 -4.04 13.56
C ALA A 558 -15.66 -2.52 13.47
N ALA A 559 -15.60 -1.95 12.26
CA ALA A 559 -15.85 -0.53 12.02
C ALA A 559 -17.22 -0.08 12.54
N LEU A 560 -18.28 -0.85 12.25
CA LEU A 560 -19.64 -0.56 12.71
C LEU A 560 -19.74 -0.54 14.25
N ASN A 561 -19.12 -1.52 14.91
CA ASN A 561 -19.08 -1.59 16.36
C ASN A 561 -18.29 -0.44 17.00
N HIS A 562 -17.22 0.06 16.35
CA HIS A 562 -16.54 1.27 16.82
C HIS A 562 -17.43 2.52 16.68
N ILE A 563 -18.10 2.70 15.54
CA ILE A 563 -19.04 3.82 15.34
C ILE A 563 -20.15 3.76 16.40
N ALA A 564 -20.76 2.59 16.58
CA ALA A 564 -21.83 2.37 17.55
C ALA A 564 -21.38 2.71 18.98
N ARG A 565 -20.24 2.17 19.45
CA ARG A 565 -19.68 2.50 20.77
C ARG A 565 -19.42 4.00 20.94
N HIS A 566 -18.90 4.67 19.91
CA HIS A 566 -18.57 6.09 19.97
C HIS A 566 -19.81 7.03 19.92
N THR A 567 -21.03 6.52 19.67
CA THR A 567 -22.27 7.32 19.82
C THR A 567 -22.60 7.65 21.28
N TRP A 568 -22.25 6.76 22.21
CA TRP A 568 -22.61 6.84 23.63
C TRP A 568 -21.90 7.99 24.35
N ASN A 569 -22.60 8.66 25.27
CA ASN A 569 -21.98 9.65 26.16
C ASN A 569 -21.05 9.00 27.18
N GLY A 570 -19.77 9.39 27.17
CA GLY A 570 -18.79 8.97 28.18
C GLY A 570 -17.95 7.73 27.81
N ALA A 571 -18.06 7.23 26.57
CA ALA A 571 -17.06 6.31 26.05
C ALA A 571 -15.69 7.01 26.02
N GLU A 572 -14.75 6.53 26.84
CA GLU A 572 -13.35 6.95 26.73
C GLU A 572 -12.86 6.64 25.32
N ALA A 573 -12.20 7.62 24.68
CA ALA A 573 -11.43 7.32 23.48
C ALA A 573 -10.40 6.25 23.88
N PRO A 574 -10.31 5.10 23.17
CA PRO A 574 -9.48 3.99 23.60
C PRO A 574 -8.06 4.46 23.84
N THR A 575 -7.56 4.25 25.07
CA THR A 575 -6.18 4.52 25.43
C THR A 575 -5.29 3.74 24.47
N THR A 576 -4.40 4.45 23.79
CA THR A 576 -3.58 3.91 22.70
C THR A 576 -2.58 2.89 23.23
N THR A 577 -2.99 1.62 23.28
CA THR A 577 -2.09 0.46 23.40
C THR A 577 -1.88 -0.17 22.03
N ASP A 578 -0.82 0.25 21.36
CA ASP A 578 -0.06 -0.51 20.37
C ASP A 578 -0.84 -1.32 19.31
N ASN A 579 -1.69 -0.65 18.56
CA ASN A 579 -1.63 -0.67 17.08
C ASN A 579 -2.56 0.43 16.53
N ASP A 580 -1.98 1.48 15.96
CA ASP A 580 -2.72 2.38 15.07
C ASP A 580 -3.26 1.53 13.91
N GLY A 581 -4.57 1.54 13.66
CA GLY A 581 -5.20 0.69 12.62
C GLY A 581 -4.75 1.01 11.18
N SER A 582 -3.87 2.01 11.03
CA SER A 582 -3.13 2.35 9.82
C SER A 582 -1.85 1.51 9.61
N ALA A 583 -1.29 0.94 10.68
CA ALA A 583 -0.19 0.00 10.63
C ALA A 583 -0.74 -1.41 10.30
N PRO A 584 -0.17 -2.12 9.31
CA PRO A 584 -0.54 -3.51 9.11
C PRO A 584 -0.08 -4.31 10.35
N PRO A 585 -0.97 -5.06 11.04
CA PRO A 585 -0.50 -6.14 11.89
C PRO A 585 0.41 -7.04 11.04
N ARG A 586 1.49 -7.56 11.65
CA ARG A 586 2.66 -8.16 10.99
C ARG A 586 2.38 -9.49 10.26
N ILE A 587 1.48 -9.45 9.29
CA ILE A 587 0.87 -10.60 8.63
C ILE A 587 0.79 -10.29 7.14
N PHE A 588 1.97 -10.03 6.58
CA PHE A 588 2.21 -10.49 5.22
C PHE A 588 2.09 -12.02 5.27
N LEU A 589 0.95 -12.55 4.80
CA LEU A 589 0.94 -13.88 4.22
C LEU A 589 1.99 -13.85 3.10
N PRO A 590 3.12 -14.55 3.23
CA PRO A 590 4.20 -14.42 2.27
C PRO A 590 3.68 -14.87 0.90
N ALA A 591 3.95 -14.08 -0.13
CA ALA A 591 3.65 -14.43 -1.52
C ALA A 591 4.56 -15.54 -2.07
N ARG A 592 5.40 -16.13 -1.21
CA ARG A 592 6.25 -17.29 -1.47
C ARG A 592 5.76 -18.45 -0.63
N LEU A 593 5.70 -19.63 -1.24
CA LEU A 593 5.49 -20.91 -0.56
C LEU A 593 6.72 -21.27 0.28
N ASP A 594 6.54 -22.13 1.28
CA ASP A 594 7.64 -22.64 2.10
C ASP A 594 8.45 -23.69 1.31
N GLY A 595 9.73 -23.38 1.02
CA GLY A 595 10.67 -24.21 0.24
C GLY A 595 10.51 -24.12 -1.29
N ASP A 596 11.16 -25.01 -2.03
CA ASP A 596 11.14 -25.12 -3.51
C ASP A 596 9.78 -25.53 -4.12
N LYS A 597 8.66 -25.24 -3.44
CA LYS A 597 7.33 -25.53 -3.97
C LYS A 597 6.97 -24.52 -5.06
N ALA A 598 6.95 -24.99 -6.29
CA ALA A 598 6.41 -24.26 -7.43
C ALA A 598 4.96 -23.81 -7.15
N VAL A 599 4.63 -22.59 -7.58
CA VAL A 599 3.26 -22.06 -7.50
C VAL A 599 2.40 -22.80 -8.53
N PRO A 600 1.20 -23.31 -8.18
CA PRO A 600 0.34 -24.03 -9.13
C PRO A 600 -0.02 -23.19 -10.35
N ASP A 601 -0.06 -23.79 -11.54
CA ASP A 601 -0.48 -23.07 -12.76
C ASP A 601 -1.97 -22.74 -12.78
N CYS A 602 -2.78 -23.59 -12.15
CA CYS A 602 -4.22 -23.46 -12.01
C CYS A 602 -4.67 -23.90 -10.61
N LEU A 603 -5.82 -23.38 -10.17
CA LEU A 603 -6.46 -23.72 -8.90
C LEU A 603 -7.97 -23.84 -9.14
N PRO A 604 -8.69 -24.79 -8.49
CA PRO A 604 -10.10 -25.04 -8.77
C PRO A 604 -11.02 -23.85 -8.46
N GLU A 605 -10.56 -22.90 -7.64
CA GLU A 605 -11.26 -21.67 -7.29
C GLU A 605 -11.14 -20.55 -8.35
N PHE A 606 -10.33 -20.71 -9.41
CA PHE A 606 -10.10 -19.69 -10.44
C PHE A 606 -10.10 -20.28 -11.87
N ASN A 607 -10.97 -19.77 -12.73
CA ASN A 607 -11.00 -20.11 -14.15
C ASN A 607 -10.73 -18.87 -15.02
N PHE A 608 -9.52 -18.80 -15.57
CA PHE A 608 -9.08 -17.71 -16.45
C PHE A 608 -9.47 -17.91 -17.93
N ASP A 609 -10.22 -18.96 -18.28
CA ASP A 609 -10.74 -19.13 -19.64
C ASP A 609 -11.84 -18.09 -19.93
N SER A 610 -11.46 -17.06 -20.68
CA SER A 610 -12.36 -15.99 -21.10
C SER A 610 -13.50 -16.43 -22.04
N SER A 611 -13.43 -17.62 -22.64
CA SER A 611 -14.50 -18.17 -23.48
C SER A 611 -15.70 -18.65 -22.65
N VAL A 612 -15.51 -18.95 -21.37
CA VAL A 612 -16.59 -19.27 -20.43
C VAL A 612 -17.23 -17.95 -19.97
N PRO A 613 -18.51 -17.69 -20.28
CA PRO A 613 -19.17 -16.46 -19.88
C PRO A 613 -19.40 -16.45 -18.37
N VAL A 614 -19.18 -15.29 -17.72
CA VAL A 614 -19.69 -15.07 -16.38
C VAL A 614 -21.17 -14.73 -16.50
N PHE A 615 -22.02 -15.48 -15.78
CA PHE A 615 -23.44 -15.17 -15.67
C PHE A 615 -23.60 -13.86 -14.86
N THR A 616 -23.69 -12.73 -15.56
CA THR A 616 -23.86 -11.39 -14.97
C THR A 616 -25.19 -10.80 -15.42
N GLY A 617 -26.09 -10.53 -14.47
CA GLY A 617 -27.34 -9.78 -14.71
C GLY A 617 -28.37 -10.54 -15.56
N CYS A 618 -29.06 -11.51 -14.95
CA CYS A 618 -30.34 -11.96 -15.50
C CYS A 618 -31.41 -10.89 -15.16
N PRO A 619 -32.13 -10.31 -16.14
CA PRO A 619 -33.13 -9.27 -15.88
C PRO A 619 -34.39 -9.77 -15.16
N ARG A 620 -34.43 -11.07 -14.79
CA ARG A 620 -35.50 -11.76 -14.04
C ARG A 620 -34.93 -12.48 -12.81
N SER A 621 -33.96 -11.89 -12.13
CA SER A 621 -33.52 -12.39 -10.82
C SER A 621 -34.38 -11.81 -9.70
N THR A 622 -34.75 -12.63 -8.72
CA THR A 622 -35.49 -12.20 -7.53
C THR A 622 -34.87 -12.78 -6.26
N GLY A 623 -34.87 -11.96 -5.20
CA GLY A 623 -34.42 -12.36 -3.88
C GLY A 623 -35.61 -12.55 -2.95
N ARG A 624 -35.59 -13.59 -2.11
CA ARG A 624 -36.54 -13.80 -1.01
C ARG A 624 -35.81 -14.19 0.26
N VAL A 625 -36.33 -13.78 1.42
CA VAL A 625 -35.80 -14.14 2.73
C VAL A 625 -36.58 -15.33 3.30
N PHE A 626 -35.88 -16.43 3.57
CA PHE A 626 -36.42 -17.64 4.17
C PHE A 626 -36.00 -17.72 5.64
N SER A 627 -36.97 -17.70 6.56
CA SER A 627 -36.75 -17.84 8.00
C SER A 627 -36.79 -19.31 8.42
N PHE A 628 -35.74 -19.79 9.06
CA PHE A 628 -35.63 -21.15 9.60
C PHE A 628 -35.61 -21.13 11.14
N ALA A 629 -36.51 -21.87 11.78
CA ALA A 629 -36.55 -21.95 13.24
C ALA A 629 -35.29 -22.65 13.79
N SER A 630 -34.64 -22.09 14.82
CA SER A 630 -33.42 -22.67 15.39
C SER A 630 -33.64 -24.09 15.93
N ALA A 631 -34.83 -24.40 16.46
CA ALA A 631 -35.18 -25.74 16.93
C ALA A 631 -35.19 -26.76 15.77
N THR A 632 -35.77 -26.40 14.63
CA THR A 632 -35.81 -27.22 13.41
C THR A 632 -34.40 -27.49 12.88
N LEU A 633 -33.52 -26.48 12.88
CA LEU A 633 -32.13 -26.65 12.46
C LEU A 633 -31.30 -27.52 13.42
N VAL A 634 -31.58 -27.48 14.72
CA VAL A 634 -30.98 -28.39 15.71
C VAL A 634 -31.46 -29.82 15.49
N ALA A 635 -32.75 -30.04 15.21
CA ALA A 635 -33.30 -31.36 14.88
C ALA A 635 -32.69 -31.92 13.59
N LEU A 636 -32.57 -31.10 12.53
CA LEU A 636 -31.90 -31.47 11.29
C LEU A 636 -30.44 -31.91 11.52
N LYS A 637 -29.68 -31.12 12.30
CA LYS A 637 -28.30 -31.49 12.68
C LYS A 637 -28.26 -32.82 13.43
N ALA A 638 -29.19 -33.07 14.35
CA ALA A 638 -29.26 -34.33 15.09
C ALA A 638 -29.49 -35.52 14.15
N ALA A 639 -30.45 -35.43 13.22
CA ALA A 639 -30.76 -36.47 12.23
C ALA A 639 -29.57 -36.75 11.28
N VAL A 640 -28.88 -35.71 10.79
CA VAL A 640 -27.67 -35.86 9.97
C VAL A 640 -26.56 -36.56 10.76
N MET A 641 -26.30 -36.13 12.00
CA MET A 641 -25.30 -36.76 12.88
C MET A 641 -25.64 -38.20 13.26
N GLU A 642 -26.93 -38.55 13.36
CA GLU A 642 -27.38 -39.93 13.57
C GLU A 642 -27.16 -40.79 12.32
N HIS A 643 -27.53 -40.29 11.14
CA HIS A 643 -27.30 -40.96 9.87
C HIS A 643 -25.81 -41.22 9.60
N MET A 644 -24.93 -40.23 9.86
CA MET A 644 -23.47 -40.42 9.77
C MET A 644 -22.97 -41.56 10.66
N ARG A 645 -23.46 -41.65 11.91
CA ARG A 645 -23.08 -42.74 12.83
C ARG A 645 -23.58 -44.09 12.33
N ALA A 646 -24.82 -44.17 11.87
CA ALA A 646 -25.41 -45.40 11.31
C ALA A 646 -24.66 -45.87 10.04
N ALA A 647 -24.19 -44.94 9.21
CA ALA A 647 -23.37 -45.22 8.03
C ALA A 647 -21.89 -45.51 8.33
N GLY A 648 -21.48 -45.54 9.61
CA GLY A 648 -20.10 -45.78 10.02
C GLY A 648 -19.12 -44.65 9.63
N GLN A 649 -19.61 -43.44 9.38
CA GLN A 649 -18.83 -42.28 8.95
C GLN A 649 -18.40 -41.43 10.17
N PRO A 650 -17.12 -41.50 10.61
CA PRO A 650 -16.66 -40.71 11.74
C PRO A 650 -16.58 -39.21 11.39
N GLY A 651 -16.95 -38.35 12.35
CA GLY A 651 -16.80 -36.90 12.24
C GLY A 651 -17.93 -36.12 12.90
N TRP A 652 -18.01 -34.85 12.53
CA TRP A 652 -19.00 -33.87 13.02
C TRP A 652 -19.51 -33.02 11.86
N VAL A 653 -20.65 -32.34 12.03
CA VAL A 653 -21.10 -31.23 11.17
C VAL A 653 -21.66 -30.09 12.02
N SER A 654 -21.51 -28.84 11.59
CA SER A 654 -22.17 -27.70 12.24
C SER A 654 -23.62 -27.54 11.75
N THR A 655 -24.43 -26.84 12.53
CA THR A 655 -25.78 -26.42 12.13
C THR A 655 -25.74 -25.61 10.83
N ASN A 656 -24.69 -24.80 10.63
CA ASN A 656 -24.44 -24.05 9.40
C ASN A 656 -24.16 -24.98 8.20
N ASN A 657 -23.39 -26.06 8.37
CA ASN A 657 -23.19 -27.04 7.29
C ASN A 657 -24.52 -27.71 6.89
N CYS A 658 -25.36 -28.08 7.86
CA CYS A 658 -26.67 -28.67 7.59
C CYS A 658 -27.64 -27.70 6.90
N LEU A 659 -27.71 -26.43 7.33
CA LEU A 659 -28.51 -25.38 6.69
C LEU A 659 -28.05 -25.12 5.25
N ASN A 660 -26.75 -24.97 5.04
CA ASN A 660 -26.19 -24.73 3.71
C ASN A 660 -26.41 -25.93 2.78
N ALA A 661 -26.30 -27.15 3.29
CA ALA A 661 -26.60 -28.37 2.54
C ALA A 661 -28.08 -28.50 2.16
N LEU A 662 -28.99 -28.15 3.08
CA LEU A 662 -30.44 -28.12 2.81
C LEU A 662 -30.77 -27.13 1.70
N ILE A 663 -30.26 -25.90 1.79
CA ILE A 663 -30.49 -24.86 0.76
C ILE A 663 -29.83 -25.25 -0.56
N TRP A 664 -28.60 -25.79 -0.54
CA TRP A 664 -27.92 -26.25 -1.75
C TRP A 664 -28.70 -27.35 -2.47
N LEU A 665 -29.18 -28.36 -1.74
CA LEU A 665 -30.03 -29.41 -2.28
C LEU A 665 -31.35 -28.85 -2.83
N GLY A 666 -31.99 -27.91 -2.13
CA GLY A 666 -33.21 -27.23 -2.59
C GLY A 666 -33.01 -26.47 -3.91
N VAL A 667 -31.92 -25.72 -4.07
CA VAL A 667 -31.65 -25.02 -5.33
C VAL A 667 -31.30 -25.99 -6.45
N LEU A 668 -30.51 -27.04 -6.17
CA LEU A 668 -30.24 -28.08 -7.17
C LEU A 668 -31.54 -28.76 -7.64
N ARG A 669 -32.52 -28.98 -6.75
CA ARG A 669 -33.86 -29.48 -7.08
C ARG A 669 -34.63 -28.54 -7.99
N ALA A 670 -34.69 -27.24 -7.67
CA ALA A 670 -35.30 -26.23 -8.54
C ALA A 670 -34.63 -26.19 -9.93
N ARG A 671 -33.31 -26.37 -9.98
CA ARG A 671 -32.50 -26.43 -11.21
C ARG A 671 -32.55 -27.76 -11.95
N ALA A 672 -33.15 -28.82 -11.40
CA ALA A 672 -33.02 -30.19 -11.91
C ALA A 672 -33.43 -30.35 -13.39
N ARG A 673 -34.37 -29.55 -13.88
CA ARG A 673 -34.82 -29.57 -15.30
C ARG A 673 -33.73 -29.19 -16.31
N ARG A 674 -32.69 -28.46 -15.89
CA ARG A 674 -31.57 -28.01 -16.75
C ARG A 674 -30.23 -28.68 -16.45
N LEU A 675 -30.18 -29.55 -15.44
CA LEU A 675 -28.97 -30.27 -15.02
C LEU A 675 -28.95 -31.68 -15.62
N GLY A 676 -27.90 -32.01 -16.37
CA GLY A 676 -27.66 -33.39 -16.83
C GLY A 676 -26.99 -34.25 -15.75
N ASP A 677 -27.15 -35.58 -15.82
CA ASP A 677 -26.67 -36.54 -14.79
C ASP A 677 -25.17 -36.45 -14.47
N ASN A 678 -24.35 -36.01 -15.45
CA ASN A 678 -22.90 -35.83 -15.33
C ASN A 678 -22.50 -34.44 -14.78
N ALA A 679 -23.45 -33.57 -14.45
CA ALA A 679 -23.15 -32.24 -13.94
C ALA A 679 -22.44 -32.31 -12.57
N THR A 680 -21.50 -31.38 -12.36
CA THR A 680 -20.83 -31.19 -11.07
C THR A 680 -21.42 -29.96 -10.40
N ALA A 681 -22.15 -30.17 -9.31
CA ALA A 681 -22.65 -29.12 -8.46
C ALA A 681 -21.47 -28.47 -7.70
N LYS A 682 -21.53 -27.15 -7.54
CA LYS A 682 -20.50 -26.36 -6.85
C LYS A 682 -21.12 -25.51 -5.74
N PHE A 683 -20.41 -25.37 -4.63
CA PHE A 683 -20.82 -24.51 -3.52
C PHE A 683 -19.61 -23.76 -2.98
N ALA A 684 -19.59 -22.45 -3.17
CA ALA A 684 -18.55 -21.58 -2.68
C ALA A 684 -18.98 -20.90 -1.37
N ALA A 685 -18.20 -21.05 -0.31
CA ALA A 685 -18.43 -20.43 0.99
C ALA A 685 -17.33 -19.41 1.31
N ALA A 686 -17.70 -18.18 1.67
CA ALA A 686 -16.76 -17.21 2.21
C ALA A 686 -16.24 -17.64 3.60
N VAL A 687 -14.92 -17.73 3.76
CA VAL A 687 -14.25 -18.12 5.01
C VAL A 687 -13.37 -16.98 5.51
N ASP A 688 -13.63 -16.50 6.74
CA ASP A 688 -12.75 -15.54 7.42
C ASP A 688 -11.45 -16.23 7.85
N LEU A 689 -10.33 -15.66 7.43
CA LEU A 689 -9.00 -16.22 7.62
C LEU A 689 -8.36 -15.82 8.94
N ARG A 690 -8.92 -14.85 9.68
CA ARG A 690 -8.27 -14.24 10.86
C ARG A 690 -7.78 -15.25 11.89
N GLY A 691 -8.60 -16.26 12.21
CA GLY A 691 -8.28 -17.35 13.13
C GLY A 691 -7.74 -18.63 12.46
N ARG A 692 -7.39 -18.59 11.17
CA ARG A 692 -6.95 -19.76 10.37
C ARG A 692 -5.54 -19.65 9.81
N VAL A 693 -4.94 -18.46 9.88
CA VAL A 693 -3.55 -18.20 9.49
C VAL A 693 -2.64 -18.14 10.72
N ASP A 694 -1.37 -18.46 10.53
CA ASP A 694 -0.34 -18.38 11.57
C ASP A 694 0.77 -17.39 11.16
N PRO A 695 1.04 -16.33 11.94
CA PRO A 695 0.33 -15.92 13.16
C PRO A 695 -1.11 -15.40 12.86
N PRO A 696 -2.05 -15.53 13.82
CA PRO A 696 -3.44 -15.13 13.63
C PRO A 696 -3.60 -13.61 13.49
N VAL A 697 -4.57 -13.19 12.67
CA VAL A 697 -4.84 -11.77 12.41
C VAL A 697 -5.76 -11.18 13.49
N PRO A 698 -5.41 -10.02 14.09
CA PRO A 698 -6.28 -9.34 15.03
C PRO A 698 -7.67 -9.04 14.44
N HIS A 699 -8.72 -9.19 15.25
CA HIS A 699 -10.09 -8.85 14.84
C HIS A 699 -10.28 -7.36 14.49
N GLU A 700 -9.39 -6.49 14.95
CA GLU A 700 -9.38 -5.05 14.68
C GLU A 700 -8.75 -4.69 13.32
N TYR A 701 -8.22 -5.68 12.58
CA TYR A 701 -7.67 -5.47 11.24
C TYR A 701 -8.77 -5.18 10.20
N LEU A 702 -8.88 -3.92 9.80
CA LEU A 702 -9.89 -3.42 8.86
C LEU A 702 -9.46 -3.55 7.39
N ARG A 703 -9.29 -4.80 6.90
CA ARG A 703 -9.02 -5.13 5.48
C ARG A 703 -9.56 -6.51 5.10
N ASN A 704 -9.53 -6.85 3.80
CA ASN A 704 -9.94 -8.19 3.36
C ASN A 704 -8.97 -9.28 3.85
N THR A 705 -9.49 -10.19 4.67
CA THR A 705 -8.88 -11.49 4.98
C THR A 705 -9.92 -12.59 4.83
N VAL A 706 -10.50 -12.70 3.64
CA VAL A 706 -11.43 -13.75 3.25
C VAL A 706 -10.88 -14.47 2.03
N LEU A 707 -11.17 -15.77 1.93
CA LEU A 707 -11.09 -16.55 0.69
C LEU A 707 -12.34 -17.43 0.57
N PHE A 708 -12.57 -18.01 -0.61
CA PHE A 708 -13.67 -18.92 -0.85
C PHE A 708 -13.23 -20.38 -0.73
N ALA A 709 -13.93 -21.16 0.10
CA ALA A 709 -13.88 -22.61 0.09
C ALA A 709 -14.84 -23.14 -0.98
N LEU A 710 -14.35 -23.92 -1.95
CA LEU A 710 -15.16 -24.46 -3.04
C LEU A 710 -15.43 -25.96 -2.83
N ALA A 711 -16.64 -26.31 -2.35
CA ALA A 711 -17.11 -27.68 -2.36
C ALA A 711 -17.61 -28.07 -3.76
N GLN A 712 -17.30 -29.29 -4.18
CA GLN A 712 -17.70 -29.85 -5.48
C GLN A 712 -18.25 -31.26 -5.29
N THR A 713 -19.36 -31.57 -5.96
CA THR A 713 -19.96 -32.92 -5.92
C THR A 713 -20.64 -33.25 -7.24
N ARG A 714 -20.54 -34.49 -7.71
CA ARG A 714 -21.26 -34.93 -8.93
C ARG A 714 -22.69 -35.30 -8.59
N LEU A 715 -23.64 -34.98 -9.46
CA LEU A 715 -25.05 -35.36 -9.24
C LEU A 715 -25.23 -36.88 -9.13
N SER A 716 -24.44 -37.66 -9.88
CA SER A 716 -24.39 -39.12 -9.79
C SER A 716 -23.78 -39.69 -8.49
N SER A 717 -23.25 -38.85 -7.59
CA SER A 717 -22.64 -39.28 -6.32
C SER A 717 -23.58 -39.16 -5.11
N PHE A 718 -24.78 -38.61 -5.28
CA PHE A 718 -25.79 -38.56 -4.22
C PHE A 718 -26.29 -39.99 -3.89
N PRO A 719 -26.35 -40.40 -2.61
CA PRO A 719 -26.68 -41.77 -2.23
C PRO A 719 -28.04 -42.27 -2.70
N ASP A 720 -29.08 -41.42 -2.58
CA ASP A 720 -30.39 -41.73 -3.12
C ASP A 720 -30.45 -41.26 -4.57
N ARG A 721 -30.98 -42.10 -5.48
CA ARG A 721 -30.97 -41.80 -6.92
C ARG A 721 -31.69 -40.49 -7.23
N GLY A 722 -30.93 -39.51 -7.73
CA GLY A 722 -31.40 -38.18 -8.07
C GLY A 722 -31.42 -37.22 -6.87
N LEU A 723 -31.88 -35.99 -7.10
CA LEU A 723 -31.89 -34.92 -6.09
C LEU A 723 -33.05 -35.07 -5.09
N ALA A 724 -33.29 -36.28 -4.58
CA ALA A 724 -34.33 -36.56 -3.60
C ALA A 724 -34.08 -35.78 -2.28
N GLY A 725 -35.15 -35.27 -1.68
CA GLY A 725 -35.12 -34.58 -0.40
C GLY A 725 -34.97 -35.55 0.78
N SER A 726 -33.78 -36.11 0.97
CA SER A 726 -33.50 -37.13 1.98
C SER A 726 -32.37 -36.73 2.93
N ILE A 727 -32.37 -37.31 4.14
CA ILE A 727 -31.28 -37.12 5.11
C ILE A 727 -29.93 -37.63 4.57
N ALA A 728 -29.91 -38.68 3.74
CA ALA A 728 -28.68 -39.17 3.11
C ALA A 728 -28.09 -38.13 2.14
N ASN A 729 -28.93 -37.53 1.30
CA ASN A 729 -28.51 -36.48 0.36
C ASN A 729 -28.07 -35.19 1.08
N ILE A 730 -28.78 -34.77 2.14
CA ILE A 730 -28.33 -33.64 3.00
C ILE A 730 -27.01 -33.97 3.68
N THR A 731 -26.82 -35.20 4.17
CA THR A 731 -25.57 -35.62 4.84
C THR A 731 -24.38 -35.54 3.90
N HIS A 732 -24.52 -36.06 2.68
CA HIS A 732 -23.49 -35.98 1.63
C HIS A 732 -23.09 -34.53 1.33
N ALA A 733 -24.08 -33.65 1.09
CA ALA A 733 -23.83 -32.24 0.84
C ALA A 733 -23.21 -31.52 2.06
N ALA A 734 -23.67 -31.81 3.29
CA ALA A 734 -23.13 -31.20 4.51
C ALA A 734 -21.68 -31.60 4.77
N MET A 735 -21.32 -32.85 4.47
CA MET A 735 -19.94 -33.34 4.55
C MET A 735 -19.04 -32.70 3.49
N ALA A 736 -19.53 -32.52 2.25
CA ALA A 736 -18.78 -31.83 1.20
C ALA A 736 -18.52 -30.35 1.56
N VAL A 737 -19.53 -29.63 2.05
CA VAL A 737 -19.40 -28.23 2.52
C VAL A 737 -18.45 -28.14 3.71
N ARG A 738 -18.52 -29.08 4.67
CA ARG A 738 -17.57 -29.15 5.79
C ARG A 738 -16.15 -29.37 5.32
N ALA A 739 -15.91 -30.39 4.48
CA ALA A 739 -14.57 -30.74 4.01
C ALA A 739 -13.89 -29.58 3.27
N ALA A 740 -14.62 -28.85 2.43
CA ALA A 740 -14.10 -27.67 1.75
C ALA A 740 -13.73 -26.54 2.74
N ILE A 741 -14.57 -26.28 3.75
CA ILE A 741 -14.30 -25.24 4.75
C ILE A 741 -13.14 -25.64 5.69
N ASP A 742 -13.06 -26.90 6.11
CA ASP A 742 -11.99 -27.38 6.99
C ASP A 742 -10.62 -27.41 6.29
N ALA A 743 -10.59 -27.56 4.96
CA ALA A 743 -9.37 -27.49 4.16
C ALA A 743 -8.76 -26.06 4.04
N VAL A 744 -9.49 -25.01 4.43
CA VAL A 744 -8.96 -23.62 4.44
C VAL A 744 -8.11 -23.40 5.70
N ASP A 745 -6.88 -23.90 5.66
CA ASP A 745 -5.86 -23.70 6.70
C ASP A 745 -4.78 -22.69 6.28
N SER A 746 -3.79 -22.45 7.15
CA SER A 746 -2.71 -21.50 6.88
C SER A 746 -1.86 -21.87 5.64
N SER A 747 -1.78 -23.16 5.27
CA SER A 747 -1.03 -23.61 4.08
C SER A 747 -1.82 -23.37 2.79
N PHE A 748 -3.12 -23.68 2.81
CA PHE A 748 -4.07 -23.34 1.73
C PHE A 748 -4.04 -21.85 1.43
N VAL A 749 -4.09 -21.01 2.47
CA VAL A 749 -4.06 -19.54 2.31
C VAL A 749 -2.74 -19.07 1.70
N ARG A 750 -1.58 -19.56 2.17
CA ARG A 750 -0.27 -19.19 1.59
C ARG A 750 -0.18 -19.57 0.10
N GLU A 751 -0.66 -20.75 -0.27
CA GLU A 751 -0.70 -21.20 -1.67
C GLU A 751 -1.59 -20.30 -2.55
N ARG A 752 -2.81 -19.97 -2.10
CA ARG A 752 -3.71 -19.07 -2.85
C ARG A 752 -3.12 -17.66 -2.95
N VAL A 753 -2.48 -17.14 -1.91
CA VAL A 753 -1.84 -15.81 -1.95
C VAL A 753 -0.64 -15.79 -2.89
N ALA A 754 0.19 -16.83 -2.91
CA ALA A 754 1.30 -16.96 -3.87
C ALA A 754 0.80 -17.06 -5.32
N PHE A 755 -0.24 -17.86 -5.56
CA PHE A 755 -0.93 -17.95 -6.86
C PHE A 755 -1.48 -16.59 -7.33
N LEU A 756 -2.21 -15.90 -6.45
CA LEU A 756 -2.77 -14.59 -6.77
C LEU A 756 -1.66 -13.55 -7.01
N GLY A 757 -0.57 -13.60 -6.26
CA GLY A 757 0.60 -12.76 -6.48
C GLY A 757 1.21 -12.98 -7.87
N SER A 758 1.37 -14.23 -8.32
CA SER A 758 1.92 -14.52 -9.65
C SER A 758 0.97 -14.13 -10.78
N LYS A 759 -0.34 -14.39 -10.64
CA LYS A 759 -1.34 -14.01 -11.66
C LYS A 759 -1.57 -12.49 -11.73
N LEU A 760 -1.54 -11.75 -10.61
CA LEU A 760 -1.60 -10.28 -10.61
C LEU A 760 -0.40 -9.62 -11.31
N GLY A 761 0.71 -10.35 -11.49
CA GLY A 761 1.83 -9.98 -12.36
C GLY A 761 1.53 -10.08 -13.87
N GLY A 762 0.35 -10.54 -14.27
CA GLY A 762 -0.08 -10.67 -15.67
C GLY A 762 -1.50 -10.18 -15.97
N CYS A 763 -2.46 -10.34 -15.04
CA CYS A 763 -3.85 -9.93 -15.20
C CYS A 763 -4.32 -8.96 -14.10
N GLY A 764 -5.21 -8.03 -14.44
CA GLY A 764 -5.66 -6.99 -13.51
C GLY A 764 -6.66 -7.52 -12.45
N PRO A 765 -6.87 -6.80 -11.33
CA PRO A 765 -7.76 -7.20 -10.22
C PRO A 765 -9.17 -7.63 -10.64
N ARG A 766 -9.74 -6.95 -11.65
CA ARG A 766 -11.05 -7.28 -12.21
C ARG A 766 -11.09 -8.66 -12.88
N GLU A 767 -10.02 -9.07 -13.56
CA GLU A 767 -9.99 -10.36 -14.24
C GLU A 767 -9.82 -11.52 -13.26
N VAL A 768 -9.08 -11.31 -12.16
CA VAL A 768 -9.00 -12.24 -11.03
C VAL A 768 -10.39 -12.46 -10.41
N ALA A 769 -11.15 -11.38 -10.16
CA ALA A 769 -12.51 -11.46 -9.65
C ALA A 769 -13.47 -12.19 -10.61
N LEU A 770 -13.38 -11.92 -11.92
CA LEU A 770 -14.14 -12.63 -12.95
C LEU A 770 -13.76 -14.11 -13.03
N ALA A 771 -12.47 -14.44 -12.91
CA ALA A 771 -12.00 -15.82 -12.92
C ALA A 771 -12.55 -16.65 -11.74
N ALA A 772 -12.65 -16.05 -10.56
CA ALA A 772 -13.33 -16.67 -9.42
C ALA A 772 -14.84 -16.90 -9.71
N LEU A 773 -15.53 -15.93 -10.29
CA LEU A 773 -16.94 -16.07 -10.67
C LEU A 773 -17.17 -17.17 -11.74
N ARG A 774 -16.28 -17.28 -12.75
CA ARG A 774 -16.30 -18.37 -13.74
C ARG A 774 -16.08 -19.74 -13.08
N ALA A 775 -15.17 -19.83 -12.11
CA ALA A 775 -14.91 -21.09 -11.40
C ALA A 775 -16.11 -21.55 -10.57
N MET A 776 -16.82 -20.63 -9.92
CA MET A 776 -17.98 -20.93 -9.09
C MET A 776 -19.22 -21.41 -9.87
N ASP A 777 -19.39 -21.00 -11.14
CA ASP A 777 -20.51 -21.39 -12.03
C ASP A 777 -21.92 -21.05 -11.47
N VAL A 778 -22.03 -19.93 -10.75
CA VAL A 778 -23.20 -19.56 -9.90
C VAL A 778 -24.54 -19.52 -10.66
N GLY A 779 -24.52 -19.14 -11.94
CA GLY A 779 -25.71 -19.11 -12.79
C GLY A 779 -26.20 -20.47 -13.30
N HIS A 780 -25.40 -21.54 -13.18
CA HIS A 780 -25.72 -22.87 -13.70
C HIS A 780 -25.70 -23.95 -12.60
N THR A 781 -24.56 -24.57 -12.25
CA THR A 781 -24.53 -25.57 -11.16
C THR A 781 -24.12 -25.01 -9.79
N GLY A 782 -23.63 -23.77 -9.77
CA GLY A 782 -23.00 -23.15 -8.62
C GLY A 782 -23.94 -22.45 -7.67
N LEU A 783 -23.49 -22.33 -6.42
CA LEU A 783 -24.01 -21.42 -5.42
C LEU A 783 -22.87 -20.65 -4.75
N PHE A 784 -23.13 -19.41 -4.39
CA PHE A 784 -22.20 -18.58 -3.62
C PHE A 784 -22.85 -18.14 -2.30
N LEU A 785 -22.25 -18.55 -1.17
CA LEU A 785 -22.67 -18.18 0.18
C LEU A 785 -21.74 -17.14 0.80
N SER A 786 -22.34 -16.05 1.29
CA SER A 786 -21.71 -15.11 2.20
C SER A 786 -22.51 -15.00 3.50
N SER A 787 -21.85 -15.05 4.65
CA SER A 787 -22.51 -14.80 5.94
C SER A 787 -22.38 -13.33 6.31
N ALA A 788 -23.50 -12.60 6.28
CA ALA A 788 -23.60 -11.24 6.78
C ALA A 788 -24.12 -11.19 8.22
N ALA A 789 -24.46 -12.34 8.82
CA ALA A 789 -25.05 -12.44 10.15
C ALA A 789 -24.16 -11.81 11.23
N ALA A 790 -22.84 -12.07 11.22
CA ALA A 790 -21.92 -11.43 12.15
C ALA A 790 -21.88 -9.91 11.97
N PHE A 791 -21.78 -9.44 10.72
CA PHE A 791 -21.74 -8.01 10.36
C PHE A 791 -22.97 -7.24 10.79
N MET A 792 -24.14 -7.85 10.69
CA MET A 792 -25.41 -7.19 11.00
C MET A 792 -25.91 -7.47 12.43
N SER A 793 -25.11 -8.15 13.27
CA SER A 793 -25.46 -8.47 14.66
C SER A 793 -24.60 -7.71 15.69
N GLY A 794 -25.22 -7.29 16.80
CA GLY A 794 -24.50 -6.86 18.01
C GLY A 794 -24.16 -5.36 18.13
N ALA A 795 -24.30 -4.57 17.06
CA ALA A 795 -24.11 -3.12 17.13
C ALA A 795 -25.31 -2.44 17.85
N SER A 796 -25.03 -1.75 18.95
CA SER A 796 -26.01 -1.03 19.78
C SER A 796 -25.69 0.47 19.79
N PHE A 797 -26.59 1.28 19.23
CA PHE A 797 -26.38 2.70 18.97
C PHE A 797 -27.19 3.56 19.94
N ASP A 798 -26.57 4.59 20.53
CA ASP A 798 -27.25 5.62 21.31
C ASP A 798 -27.80 6.68 20.33
N LEU A 799 -29.05 6.50 19.87
CA LEU A 799 -29.66 7.32 18.81
C LEU A 799 -30.69 8.34 19.32
N ASP A 800 -31.10 8.25 20.58
CA ASP A 800 -32.14 9.10 21.17
C ASP A 800 -31.63 9.86 22.40
N ALA A 801 -32.53 10.59 23.08
CA ALA A 801 -32.21 11.33 24.29
C ALA A 801 -32.25 10.47 25.57
N SER A 802 -32.51 9.17 25.48
CA SER A 802 -32.64 8.28 26.64
C SER A 802 -31.29 7.81 27.20
N GLY A 803 -30.21 7.91 26.41
CA GLY A 803 -28.88 7.43 26.79
C GLY A 803 -28.79 5.91 26.89
N ARG A 804 -29.68 5.18 26.21
CA ARG A 804 -29.71 3.71 26.18
C ARG A 804 -29.48 3.24 24.75
N GLY A 805 -28.42 2.48 24.53
CA GLY A 805 -28.15 1.92 23.22
C GLY A 805 -29.27 1.01 22.72
N GLN A 806 -29.75 1.31 21.52
CA GLN A 806 -30.77 0.56 20.79
C GLN A 806 -30.09 -0.37 19.78
N CYS A 807 -30.50 -1.64 19.75
CA CYS A 807 -30.16 -2.54 18.65
C CYS A 807 -31.19 -2.37 17.53
N ALA A 808 -30.78 -2.58 16.27
CA ALA A 808 -31.73 -2.56 15.15
C ALA A 808 -32.81 -3.64 15.32
N GLU A 809 -34.09 -3.29 15.10
CA GLU A 809 -35.20 -4.26 15.17
C GLU A 809 -35.11 -5.29 14.03
N ALA A 810 -34.60 -4.86 12.88
CA ALA A 810 -34.33 -5.71 11.73
C ALA A 810 -33.11 -5.20 10.95
N THR A 811 -32.44 -6.13 10.29
CA THR A 811 -31.37 -5.82 9.34
C THR A 811 -31.68 -6.44 7.98
N ARG A 812 -31.39 -5.72 6.91
CA ARG A 812 -31.77 -6.06 5.54
C ARG A 812 -30.62 -5.78 4.59
N LYS A 813 -30.63 -6.47 3.44
CA LYS A 813 -29.60 -6.37 2.41
C LYS A 813 -30.26 -6.28 1.04
N PRO A 814 -29.95 -5.29 0.18
CA PRO A 814 -30.49 -5.26 -1.17
C PRO A 814 -30.02 -6.49 -1.96
N TYR A 815 -30.89 -7.00 -2.84
CA TYR A 815 -30.53 -8.03 -3.81
C TYR A 815 -29.48 -7.50 -4.80
N VAL A 816 -28.66 -8.39 -5.36
CA VAL A 816 -27.42 -7.99 -6.06
C VAL A 816 -27.48 -8.14 -7.58
N GLY A 817 -28.51 -8.80 -8.12
CA GLY A 817 -28.65 -9.10 -9.56
C GLY A 817 -27.89 -10.35 -10.00
N PHE A 818 -27.65 -11.29 -9.09
CA PHE A 818 -26.84 -12.50 -9.29
C PHE A 818 -27.55 -13.77 -8.77
N PRO A 819 -28.32 -14.47 -9.64
CA PRO A 819 -28.92 -15.76 -9.33
C PRO A 819 -27.90 -16.78 -8.81
N GLY A 820 -28.26 -17.51 -7.76
CA GLY A 820 -27.42 -18.45 -7.01
C GLY A 820 -26.62 -17.82 -5.86
N THR A 821 -26.88 -16.56 -5.51
CA THR A 821 -26.28 -15.90 -4.34
C THR A 821 -27.11 -16.14 -3.08
N LEU A 822 -26.45 -16.46 -1.97
CA LEU A 822 -27.04 -16.72 -0.66
C LEU A 822 -26.41 -15.81 0.40
N PHE A 823 -27.25 -15.12 1.19
CA PHE A 823 -26.80 -14.34 2.34
C PHE A 823 -27.47 -14.79 3.63
N VAL A 824 -26.68 -15.27 4.59
CA VAL A 824 -27.18 -15.50 5.96
C VAL A 824 -27.29 -14.13 6.66
N LEU A 825 -28.49 -13.80 7.14
CA LEU A 825 -28.81 -12.59 7.87
C LEU A 825 -28.98 -12.92 9.38
N PRO A 826 -28.89 -11.92 10.28
CA PRO A 826 -29.38 -12.08 11.65
C PRO A 826 -30.90 -12.23 11.59
N GLY A 827 -31.40 -13.42 11.95
CA GLY A 827 -32.83 -13.66 12.07
C GLY A 827 -33.42 -13.04 13.34
N ALA A 828 -34.75 -12.99 13.41
CA ALA A 828 -35.47 -12.71 14.64
C ALA A 828 -35.09 -13.72 15.75
N ALA A 829 -35.38 -13.39 17.01
CA ALA A 829 -35.02 -14.25 18.15
C ALA A 829 -35.47 -15.72 17.95
N ARG A 830 -34.51 -16.66 17.98
CA ARG A 830 -34.69 -18.11 17.72
C ARG A 830 -34.98 -18.50 16.25
N CYS A 831 -34.66 -17.63 15.30
CA CYS A 831 -34.69 -17.91 13.85
C CYS A 831 -33.33 -17.62 13.20
N VAL A 832 -33.08 -18.21 12.05
CA VAL A 832 -32.00 -17.84 11.12
C VAL A 832 -32.66 -17.44 9.80
N ASP A 833 -32.43 -16.20 9.37
CA ASP A 833 -32.97 -15.70 8.10
C ASP A 833 -31.89 -15.88 7.02
N VAL A 834 -32.26 -16.46 5.87
CA VAL A 834 -31.36 -16.58 4.71
C VAL A 834 -32.02 -15.93 3.50
N MET A 835 -31.38 -14.89 2.96
CA MET A 835 -31.76 -14.33 1.67
C MET A 835 -31.20 -15.23 0.56
N VAL A 836 -32.10 -15.75 -0.26
CA VAL A 836 -31.80 -16.59 -1.42
C VAL A 836 -32.13 -15.77 -2.66
N GLU A 837 -31.20 -15.66 -3.60
CA GLU A 837 -31.42 -14.98 -4.89
C GLU A 837 -31.35 -16.01 -6.03
N LEU A 838 -32.38 -16.10 -6.87
CA LEU A 838 -32.51 -17.03 -7.99
C LEU A 838 -33.16 -16.34 -9.20
N GLU A 839 -33.28 -17.04 -10.32
CA GLU A 839 -34.18 -16.61 -11.41
C GLU A 839 -35.65 -16.78 -10.98
N GLU A 840 -36.57 -15.97 -11.48
CA GLU A 840 -38.00 -15.97 -11.08
C GLU A 840 -38.63 -17.37 -11.10
N ASP A 841 -38.49 -18.11 -12.21
CA ASP A 841 -39.03 -19.47 -12.36
C ASP A 841 -38.40 -20.47 -11.37
N GLU A 842 -37.10 -20.29 -11.05
CA GLU A 842 -36.39 -21.11 -10.05
C GLU A 842 -36.82 -20.76 -8.63
N MET A 843 -37.06 -19.47 -8.34
CA MET A 843 -37.52 -19.02 -7.03
C MET A 843 -38.92 -19.53 -6.71
N GLU A 844 -39.83 -19.53 -7.68
CA GLU A 844 -41.16 -20.13 -7.50
C GLU A 844 -41.05 -21.64 -7.27
N SER A 845 -40.23 -22.36 -8.05
CA SER A 845 -40.02 -23.80 -7.83
C SER A 845 -39.31 -24.11 -6.49
N PHE A 846 -38.47 -23.20 -5.99
CA PHE A 846 -37.76 -23.35 -4.72
C PHE A 846 -38.68 -23.05 -3.52
N ALA A 847 -39.48 -21.98 -3.61
CA ALA A 847 -40.42 -21.59 -2.56
C ALA A 847 -41.60 -22.57 -2.41
N GLN A 848 -41.96 -23.29 -3.48
CA GLN A 848 -43.04 -24.29 -3.50
C GLN A 848 -42.55 -25.74 -3.30
N ASP A 849 -41.25 -25.98 -3.08
CA ASP A 849 -40.71 -27.33 -2.85
C ASP A 849 -41.17 -27.88 -1.49
N GLU A 850 -42.01 -28.93 -1.49
CA GLU A 850 -42.57 -29.53 -0.27
C GLU A 850 -41.51 -29.99 0.74
N PHE A 851 -40.36 -30.45 0.25
CA PHE A 851 -39.26 -30.90 1.10
C PHE A 851 -38.59 -29.73 1.82
N LEU A 852 -38.33 -28.62 1.13
CA LEU A 852 -37.82 -27.40 1.76
C LEU A 852 -38.86 -26.76 2.69
N GLY A 853 -40.13 -26.76 2.28
CA GLY A 853 -41.26 -26.22 3.04
C GLY A 853 -41.41 -26.83 4.44
N ALA A 854 -41.02 -28.08 4.63
CA ALA A 854 -40.98 -28.74 5.95
C ALA A 854 -39.99 -28.10 6.95
N TYR A 855 -39.02 -27.31 6.48
CA TYR A 855 -38.00 -26.66 7.32
C TYR A 855 -38.15 -25.13 7.43
N VAL A 856 -38.91 -24.51 6.52
CA VAL A 856 -39.11 -23.06 6.44
C VAL A 856 -40.29 -22.65 7.32
N GLN A 857 -40.08 -21.66 8.19
CA GLN A 857 -41.12 -21.10 9.07
C GLN A 857 -41.87 -19.93 8.42
N ARG A 858 -41.17 -19.11 7.62
CA ARG A 858 -41.73 -17.92 6.95
C ARG A 858 -40.91 -17.58 5.71
N VAL A 859 -41.56 -17.01 4.69
CA VAL A 859 -40.93 -16.40 3.53
C VAL A 859 -41.32 -14.92 3.48
N VAL A 860 -40.40 -14.03 3.11
CA VAL A 860 -40.62 -12.59 2.91
C VAL A 860 -39.99 -12.16 1.57
N ASP A 861 -40.68 -11.31 0.82
CA ASP A 861 -40.25 -10.74 -0.48
C ASP A 861 -39.30 -9.52 -0.36
#